data_AF-A0A8T0WUF4-F1
#
_entry.id   AF-A0A8T0WUF4-F1
#
_cell.length_a   1.000
_cell.length_b   1.000
_cell.length_c   1.000
_cell.angle_alpha   90.00
_cell.angle_beta   90.00
_cell.angle_gamma   90.00
#
_symmetry.space_group_name_H-M   'P 1'
#
loop_
_entity.id
_entity.type
_entity.pdbx_description
1 polymer ?
#
loop_
_entity_poly.entity_id
_entity_poly.type
_entity_poly.pdbx_seq_one_letter_code
_entity_poly.pdbx_strand_id
1 'polypeptide(L)'
;MTVNEEMGKDLDDVCCLLQTALIGRSMLILLDDVWEQDIVDRFTKLYDNDCRYLVTTRDEAIYEIAEAEKVEISKDDIKEISKEILLYHSLLSVEELPPVAEVLLDRCGHHPLTVAVMGKALRKETRVEKWDKAISNLSTYATCAPGPVSYVNEKDVESTLTIFGSFEYSLEAMPENSRSFFMVLAAISWEEPVPEACLESIWSALLQNSLFSLVVSKLVEGSLIIKLEDQLLYHMHDMVSLYLENKTNDAVRTLLSESISDCAALVAPWLFVFGKECVKGPAEQKIRSFFSQLEFMEIEILLGSTTQALMTCRSISDFEASRLGFSKILGPRIAEIISVGSPDLIFAIIKAITVIFFQADYINLAQSLETAGSIDKLIDLLGVCEDTSTVANFSYVLAKISEHVDATIADEILSRIPMDRIAGLLSPENELWHESVFTTLASMTKVGKLKAVETMIESGVDKKLLVLLGNGSEISQHHAIVMLKTFCELGAPLQGCMGPAVLIHLPWHARISLERFVLFDQSVPPSPKPQQFDVILHKIRQRDSKEIIEAIQGLLPLAERAKDSTVQDLLLGSNLFGRLSLLLQCREVESNQNQVRSQTAFLVMKLACTGGEPYVHRFLELNIVHDLIGMMQCNIDELQDSAYYALHQIVFAKGGSLVLQRFLQLGTIEKLVNLLDCKSLKTKDLAMQLLVDIAVVGTKPCIERMLASHVVEKLVALEKAGEPFGGAVSRYIQGLNMCKNVQSAERAVMKQHILRKVRSAVRGHKLEASLVASVEYCIAEGSQGASSSGRKKK
;
A
#
# COMPACT_ATOMS: atom_id res chain seq x y z
N MET A 1 -49.91 26.01 -42.76
CA MET A 1 -49.55 24.87 -43.63
C MET A 1 -48.94 23.82 -42.74
N THR A 2 -49.68 22.74 -42.56
CA THR A 2 -49.32 21.55 -41.78
C THR A 2 -48.17 20.83 -42.47
N VAL A 3 -47.02 20.71 -41.79
CA VAL A 3 -45.97 19.79 -42.22
C VAL A 3 -46.41 18.41 -41.75
N ASN A 4 -46.80 17.57 -42.71
CA ASN A 4 -47.12 16.18 -42.48
C ASN A 4 -45.89 15.46 -41.92
N GLU A 5 -46.11 14.64 -40.90
CA GLU A 5 -45.28 13.50 -40.53
C GLU A 5 -45.14 12.59 -41.76
N GLU A 6 -44.08 12.79 -42.56
CA GLU A 6 -43.71 11.86 -43.62
C GLU A 6 -42.82 10.76 -43.03
N MET A 7 -43.23 9.52 -43.27
CA MET A 7 -42.42 8.29 -43.26
C MET A 7 -40.92 8.57 -43.35
N GLY A 8 -40.15 8.02 -42.41
CA GLY A 8 -38.68 8.11 -42.37
C GLY A 8 -38.08 7.92 -43.75
N LYS A 9 -37.66 9.02 -44.36
CA LYS A 9 -36.88 9.02 -45.59
C LYS A 9 -35.55 8.35 -45.25
N ASP A 10 -35.04 7.54 -46.17
CA ASP A 10 -33.72 6.97 -46.05
C ASP A 10 -32.70 8.09 -45.83
N LEU A 11 -31.70 7.89 -44.97
CA LEU A 11 -30.65 8.88 -44.69
C LEU A 11 -29.96 9.32 -45.99
N ASP A 12 -29.85 8.41 -46.96
CA ASP A 12 -29.32 8.70 -48.30
C ASP A 12 -30.22 9.65 -49.11
N ASP A 13 -31.55 9.52 -49.01
CA ASP A 13 -32.51 10.42 -49.66
C ASP A 13 -32.43 11.83 -49.05
N VAL A 14 -32.27 11.91 -47.73
CA VAL A 14 -32.10 13.19 -47.01
C VAL A 14 -30.77 13.86 -47.40
N CYS A 15 -29.69 13.10 -47.52
CA CYS A 15 -28.41 13.62 -48.00
C CYS A 15 -28.50 14.17 -49.44
N CYS A 16 -29.25 13.52 -50.33
CA CYS A 16 -29.48 14.01 -51.69
C CYS A 16 -30.24 15.35 -51.72
N LEU A 17 -31.22 15.52 -50.83
CA LEU A 17 -31.95 16.78 -50.68
C LEU A 17 -31.04 17.90 -50.15
N LEU A 18 -30.21 17.58 -49.15
CA LEU A 18 -29.26 18.52 -48.58
C LEU A 18 -28.20 18.94 -49.62
N GLN A 19 -27.65 17.99 -50.38
CA GLN A 19 -26.75 18.26 -51.51
C GLN A 19 -27.39 19.27 -52.48
N THR A 20 -28.62 19.00 -52.92
CA THR A 20 -29.34 19.87 -53.85
C THR A 20 -29.55 21.28 -53.28
N ALA A 21 -29.82 21.38 -51.98
CA ALA A 21 -30.04 22.67 -51.31
C ALA A 21 -28.76 23.51 -51.19
N LEU A 22 -27.60 22.85 -51.07
CA LEU A 22 -26.30 23.49 -50.85
C LEU A 22 -25.52 23.79 -52.14
N ILE A 23 -25.90 23.24 -53.30
CA ILE A 23 -25.23 23.54 -54.58
C ILE A 23 -25.14 25.07 -54.81
N GLY A 24 -23.92 25.56 -55.04
CA GLY A 24 -23.60 26.96 -55.28
C GLY A 24 -23.83 27.89 -54.09
N ARG A 25 -24.03 27.35 -52.87
CA ARG A 25 -24.16 28.14 -51.64
C ARG A 25 -22.79 28.31 -50.98
N SER A 26 -22.63 29.42 -50.28
CA SER A 26 -21.50 29.64 -49.35
C SER A 26 -22.07 29.95 -47.98
N MET A 27 -22.02 28.96 -47.10
CA MET A 27 -22.59 29.03 -45.75
C MET A 27 -21.61 28.42 -44.74
N LEU A 28 -21.65 28.90 -43.49
CA LEU A 28 -21.06 28.18 -42.37
C LEU A 28 -22.13 27.23 -41.80
N ILE A 29 -21.84 25.94 -41.83
CA ILE A 29 -22.70 24.88 -41.30
C ILE A 29 -22.08 24.43 -39.97
N LEU A 30 -22.87 24.54 -38.92
CA LEU A 30 -22.51 24.14 -37.56
C LEU A 30 -23.16 22.78 -37.28
N LEU A 31 -22.34 21.76 -37.07
CA LEU A 31 -22.77 20.45 -36.61
C LEU A 31 -22.46 20.36 -35.12
N ASP A 32 -23.47 20.65 -34.31
CA ASP A 32 -23.36 20.66 -32.85
C ASP A 32 -23.52 19.23 -32.29
N ASP A 33 -22.76 18.91 -31.24
CA ASP A 33 -22.77 17.64 -30.49
C ASP A 33 -22.83 16.34 -31.34
N VAL A 34 -21.86 16.16 -32.24
CA VAL A 34 -21.80 14.97 -33.11
C VAL A 34 -21.15 13.80 -32.38
N TRP A 35 -21.82 12.63 -32.39
CA TRP A 35 -21.37 11.39 -31.73
C TRP A 35 -21.06 10.24 -32.70
N GLU A 36 -21.46 10.34 -33.98
CA GLU A 36 -21.27 9.29 -34.97
C GLU A 36 -20.44 9.78 -36.14
N GLN A 37 -19.38 9.04 -36.48
CA GLN A 37 -18.50 9.36 -37.60
C GLN A 37 -19.23 9.41 -38.94
N ASP A 38 -20.22 8.52 -39.16
CA ASP A 38 -20.99 8.45 -40.41
C ASP A 38 -21.70 9.78 -40.72
N ILE A 39 -22.06 10.56 -39.68
CA ILE A 39 -22.64 11.89 -39.86
C ILE A 39 -21.62 12.81 -40.51
N VAL A 40 -20.40 12.92 -39.97
CA VAL A 40 -19.36 13.80 -40.54
C VAL A 40 -19.00 13.36 -41.97
N ASP A 41 -18.89 12.05 -42.20
CA ASP A 41 -18.61 11.47 -43.53
C ASP A 41 -19.67 11.83 -44.57
N ARG A 42 -20.95 11.91 -44.19
CA ARG A 42 -22.03 12.30 -45.10
C ARG A 42 -21.95 13.77 -45.48
N PHE A 43 -21.60 14.65 -44.54
CA PHE A 43 -21.46 16.08 -44.80
C PHE A 43 -20.20 16.41 -45.62
N THR A 44 -19.09 15.71 -45.40
CA THR A 44 -17.84 15.92 -46.18
C THR A 44 -17.95 15.42 -47.62
N LYS A 45 -18.85 14.47 -47.92
CA LYS A 45 -19.12 13.99 -49.28
C LYS A 45 -19.96 14.95 -50.13
N LEU A 46 -20.48 16.03 -49.55
CA LEU A 46 -21.29 17.01 -50.28
C LEU A 46 -20.41 17.88 -51.19
N TYR A 47 -20.76 17.98 -52.47
CA TYR A 47 -19.94 18.62 -53.50
C TYR A 47 -20.59 19.89 -54.09
N ASP A 48 -19.90 20.58 -55.00
CA ASP A 48 -20.39 21.78 -55.71
C ASP A 48 -20.97 22.88 -54.80
N ASN A 49 -20.44 23.04 -53.59
CA ASN A 49 -20.78 24.08 -52.64
C ASN A 49 -19.50 24.72 -52.07
N ASP A 50 -19.60 25.97 -51.63
CA ASP A 50 -18.53 26.73 -50.96
C ASP A 50 -18.81 26.81 -49.45
N CYS A 51 -19.42 25.78 -48.87
CA CYS A 51 -19.74 25.75 -47.45
C CYS A 51 -18.51 25.41 -46.60
N ARG A 52 -18.49 25.94 -45.38
CA ARG A 52 -17.53 25.55 -44.33
C ARG A 52 -18.26 24.82 -43.24
N TYR A 53 -17.63 23.81 -42.66
CA TYR A 53 -18.21 23.00 -41.60
C TYR A 53 -17.43 23.24 -40.31
N LEU A 54 -18.15 23.55 -39.24
CA LEU A 54 -17.62 23.50 -37.89
C LEU A 54 -18.36 22.38 -37.17
N VAL A 55 -17.60 21.40 -36.69
CA VAL A 55 -18.11 20.24 -35.97
C VAL A 55 -17.67 20.34 -34.52
N THR A 56 -18.59 20.19 -33.59
CA THR A 56 -18.27 20.01 -32.18
C THR A 56 -18.54 18.57 -31.80
N THR A 57 -17.58 17.92 -31.16
CA THR A 57 -17.67 16.53 -30.72
C THR A 57 -16.94 16.38 -29.39
N ARG A 58 -17.39 15.42 -28.57
CA ARG A 58 -16.67 14.93 -27.39
C ARG A 58 -15.90 13.63 -27.66
N ASP A 59 -16.22 12.97 -28.78
CA ASP A 59 -15.58 11.73 -29.21
C ASP A 59 -14.36 12.05 -30.11
N GLU A 60 -13.18 11.69 -29.61
CA GLU A 60 -11.90 11.89 -30.30
C GLU A 60 -11.81 11.04 -31.59
N ALA A 61 -12.50 9.89 -31.67
CA ALA A 61 -12.48 9.03 -32.85
C ALA A 61 -13.09 9.72 -34.09
N ILE A 62 -14.02 10.65 -33.90
CA ILE A 62 -14.63 11.43 -34.98
C ILE A 62 -13.60 12.35 -35.66
N TYR A 63 -12.60 12.81 -34.90
CA TYR A 63 -11.53 13.67 -35.42
C TYR A 63 -10.47 12.88 -36.21
N GLU A 64 -10.10 11.67 -35.79
CA GLU A 64 -8.97 10.91 -36.35
C GLU A 64 -9.07 10.65 -37.87
N ILE A 65 -10.26 10.78 -38.46
CA ILE A 65 -10.55 10.40 -39.85
C ILE A 65 -10.89 11.61 -40.73
N ALA A 66 -11.25 12.76 -40.16
CA ALA A 66 -11.92 13.83 -40.89
C ALA A 66 -11.01 14.83 -41.66
N GLU A 67 -9.68 14.68 -41.67
CA GLU A 67 -8.71 15.67 -42.20
C GLU A 67 -8.99 17.14 -41.75
N ALA A 68 -9.74 17.33 -40.66
CA ALA A 68 -10.21 18.62 -40.20
C ALA A 68 -9.16 19.35 -39.34
N GLU A 69 -9.28 20.67 -39.19
CA GLU A 69 -8.47 21.44 -38.25
C GLU A 69 -8.98 21.20 -36.82
N LYS A 70 -8.18 20.55 -35.96
CA LYS A 70 -8.54 20.33 -34.54
C LYS A 70 -8.41 21.64 -33.77
N VAL A 71 -9.49 22.04 -33.10
CA VAL A 71 -9.44 23.05 -32.04
C VAL A 71 -9.93 22.37 -30.76
N GLU A 72 -8.99 22.04 -29.89
CA GLU A 72 -9.27 21.38 -28.63
C GLU A 72 -9.46 22.42 -27.52
N ILE A 73 -10.55 22.30 -26.76
CA ILE A 73 -10.80 23.13 -25.57
C ILE A 73 -10.15 22.42 -24.38
N SER A 74 -9.04 22.98 -23.89
CA SER A 74 -8.30 22.41 -22.77
C SER A 74 -8.97 22.70 -21.42
N LYS A 75 -8.51 22.01 -20.36
CA LYS A 75 -8.97 22.28 -18.99
C LYS A 75 -8.69 23.72 -18.52
N ASP A 76 -7.63 24.34 -19.03
CA ASP A 76 -7.31 25.73 -18.70
C ASP A 76 -8.27 26.69 -19.43
N ASP A 77 -8.62 26.39 -20.69
CA ASP A 77 -9.63 27.15 -21.43
C ASP A 77 -11.00 27.08 -20.73
N ILE A 78 -11.41 25.91 -20.24
CA ILE A 78 -12.66 25.73 -19.47
C ILE A 78 -12.67 26.63 -18.24
N LYS A 79 -11.56 26.71 -17.50
CA LYS A 79 -11.45 27.57 -16.32
C LYS A 79 -11.57 29.04 -16.70
N GLU A 80 -10.86 29.49 -17.74
CA GLU A 80 -10.93 30.86 -18.22
C GLU A 80 -12.34 31.24 -18.69
N ILE A 81 -12.94 30.43 -19.55
CA ILE A 81 -14.31 30.63 -20.07
C ILE A 81 -15.33 30.66 -18.93
N SER A 82 -15.22 29.74 -17.96
CA SER A 82 -16.15 29.72 -16.82
C SER A 82 -16.06 30.99 -15.97
N LYS A 83 -14.85 31.53 -15.80
CA LYS A 83 -14.64 32.78 -15.09
C LYS A 83 -15.22 33.97 -15.85
N GLU A 84 -15.09 33.99 -17.17
CA GLU A 84 -15.74 35.00 -18.02
C GLU A 84 -17.27 34.94 -17.92
N ILE A 85 -17.86 33.75 -17.96
CA ILE A 85 -19.31 33.55 -17.78
C ILE A 85 -19.75 34.07 -16.40
N LEU A 86 -18.98 33.77 -15.34
CA LEU A 86 -19.26 34.24 -13.99
C LEU A 86 -19.22 35.76 -13.91
N LEU A 87 -18.19 36.40 -14.47
CA LEU A 87 -18.06 37.87 -14.51
C LEU A 87 -19.22 38.51 -15.28
N TYR A 88 -19.56 37.95 -16.45
CA TYR A 88 -20.65 38.44 -17.28
C TYR A 88 -21.99 38.44 -16.54
N HIS A 89 -22.31 37.37 -15.82
CA HIS A 89 -23.58 37.26 -15.11
C HIS A 89 -23.59 37.95 -13.73
N SER A 90 -22.46 38.01 -13.04
CA SER A 90 -22.32 38.72 -11.76
C SER A 90 -22.25 40.23 -11.92
N LEU A 91 -21.84 40.74 -13.09
CA LEU A 91 -21.55 42.16 -13.32
C LEU A 91 -20.49 42.72 -12.37
N LEU A 92 -19.51 41.89 -12.02
CA LEU A 92 -18.32 42.27 -11.29
C LEU A 92 -17.14 42.38 -12.25
N SER A 93 -16.18 43.23 -11.91
CA SER A 93 -14.85 43.22 -12.52
C SER A 93 -13.95 42.14 -11.88
N VAL A 94 -12.83 41.83 -12.53
CA VAL A 94 -11.87 40.83 -12.02
C VAL A 94 -11.34 41.23 -10.64
N GLU A 95 -11.18 42.52 -10.39
CA GLU A 95 -10.69 43.08 -9.12
C GLU A 95 -11.75 43.04 -8.00
N GLU A 96 -13.04 43.02 -8.35
CA GLU A 96 -14.15 42.98 -7.40
C GLU A 96 -14.56 41.55 -7.02
N LEU A 97 -14.07 40.56 -7.76
CA LEU A 97 -14.38 39.15 -7.53
C LEU A 97 -13.74 38.68 -6.21
N PRO A 98 -14.53 38.16 -5.25
CA PRO A 98 -13.96 37.68 -4.00
C PRO A 98 -13.11 36.42 -4.22
N PRO A 99 -12.09 36.15 -3.37
CA PRO A 99 -11.22 34.97 -3.52
C PRO A 99 -11.96 33.63 -3.52
N VAL A 100 -13.13 33.57 -2.88
CA VAL A 100 -13.98 32.38 -2.81
C VAL A 100 -14.68 32.05 -4.14
N ALA A 101 -14.63 32.95 -5.13
CA ALA A 101 -15.23 32.72 -6.43
C ALA A 101 -14.62 31.53 -7.18
N GLU A 102 -13.32 31.27 -7.01
CA GLU A 102 -12.67 30.08 -7.58
C GLU A 102 -13.25 28.79 -6.97
N VAL A 103 -13.50 28.78 -5.65
CA VAL A 103 -14.15 27.65 -4.97
C VAL A 103 -15.58 27.42 -5.50
N LEU A 104 -16.31 28.50 -5.81
CA LEU A 104 -17.63 28.40 -6.44
C LEU A 104 -17.53 27.76 -7.83
N LEU A 105 -16.57 28.20 -8.66
CA LEU A 105 -16.36 27.65 -10.01
C LEU A 105 -16.02 26.15 -9.96
N ASP A 106 -15.11 25.77 -9.06
CA ASP A 106 -14.74 24.38 -8.82
C ASP A 106 -15.95 23.54 -8.40
N ARG A 107 -16.75 24.03 -7.43
CA ARG A 107 -17.99 23.36 -6.98
C ARG A 107 -19.05 23.25 -8.08
N CYS A 108 -19.09 24.20 -9.00
CA CYS A 108 -19.99 24.17 -10.16
C CYS A 108 -19.48 23.23 -11.27
N GLY A 109 -18.25 22.69 -11.14
CA GLY A 109 -17.60 21.90 -12.19
C GLY A 109 -17.32 22.66 -13.45
N HIS A 110 -17.26 23.99 -13.35
CA HIS A 110 -17.20 24.90 -14.50
C HIS A 110 -18.35 24.72 -15.51
N HIS A 111 -19.48 24.10 -15.12
CA HIS A 111 -20.62 23.88 -16.00
C HIS A 111 -21.25 25.25 -16.38
N PRO A 112 -21.27 25.64 -17.67
CA PRO A 112 -21.64 26.99 -18.11
C PRO A 112 -22.99 27.48 -17.56
N LEU A 113 -24.03 26.63 -17.62
CA LEU A 113 -25.35 26.98 -17.12
C LEU A 113 -25.37 27.18 -15.60
N THR A 114 -24.64 26.33 -14.87
CA THR A 114 -24.55 26.40 -13.41
C THR A 114 -23.86 27.69 -12.99
N VAL A 115 -22.74 27.99 -13.64
CA VAL A 115 -21.98 29.22 -13.41
C VAL A 115 -22.80 30.46 -13.75
N ALA A 116 -23.57 30.44 -14.84
CA ALA A 116 -24.46 31.55 -15.23
C ALA A 116 -25.58 31.80 -14.20
N VAL A 117 -26.21 30.74 -13.70
CA VAL A 117 -27.24 30.84 -12.64
C VAL A 117 -26.64 31.42 -11.37
N MET A 118 -25.47 30.93 -10.95
CA MET A 118 -24.80 31.41 -9.74
C MET A 118 -24.31 32.85 -9.89
N GLY A 119 -23.74 33.22 -11.04
CA GLY A 119 -23.36 34.60 -11.33
C GLY A 119 -24.56 35.55 -11.26
N LYS A 120 -25.71 35.15 -11.80
CA LYS A 120 -26.94 35.94 -11.73
C LYS A 120 -27.49 36.06 -10.30
N ALA A 121 -27.39 34.99 -9.51
CA ALA A 121 -27.78 35.01 -8.10
C ALA A 121 -26.89 35.92 -7.24
N LEU A 122 -25.60 36.01 -7.58
CA LEU A 122 -24.58 36.80 -6.90
C LEU A 122 -24.32 38.17 -7.56
N ARG A 123 -25.29 38.66 -8.34
CA ARG A 123 -25.15 39.88 -9.12
C ARG A 123 -24.79 41.09 -8.24
N LYS A 124 -23.66 41.72 -8.55
CA LYS A 124 -23.06 42.87 -7.85
C LYS A 124 -22.76 42.63 -6.36
N GLU A 125 -22.70 41.37 -5.92
CA GLU A 125 -22.42 41.02 -4.54
C GLU A 125 -20.92 40.81 -4.33
N THR A 126 -20.31 41.56 -3.41
CA THR A 126 -18.86 41.49 -3.14
C THR A 126 -18.53 40.92 -1.76
N ARG A 127 -19.54 40.66 -0.92
CA ARG A 127 -19.33 40.13 0.45
C ARG A 127 -19.07 38.63 0.44
N VAL A 128 -17.91 38.23 0.94
CA VAL A 128 -17.48 36.82 1.02
C VAL A 128 -18.52 35.93 1.72
N GLU A 129 -19.11 36.37 2.83
CA GLU A 129 -20.13 35.62 3.59
C GLU A 129 -21.35 35.22 2.75
N LYS A 130 -21.73 36.04 1.74
CA LYS A 130 -22.86 35.76 0.87
C LYS A 130 -22.53 34.74 -0.21
N TRP A 131 -21.28 34.75 -0.67
CA TRP A 131 -20.75 33.77 -1.61
C TRP A 131 -20.60 32.40 -0.93
N ASP A 132 -20.06 32.35 0.29
CA ASP A 132 -20.00 31.13 1.10
C ASP A 132 -21.41 30.53 1.29
N LYS A 133 -22.40 31.37 1.60
CA LYS A 133 -23.80 30.93 1.73
C LYS A 133 -24.40 30.46 0.40
N ALA A 134 -23.98 31.02 -0.73
CA ALA A 134 -24.43 30.59 -2.04
C ALA A 134 -23.83 29.22 -2.41
N ILE A 135 -22.54 29.01 -2.11
CA ILE A 135 -21.85 27.73 -2.25
C ILE A 135 -22.52 26.66 -1.36
N SER A 136 -22.86 26.99 -0.11
CA SER A 136 -23.53 26.04 0.79
C SER A 136 -24.96 25.69 0.36
N ASN A 137 -25.61 26.55 -0.43
CA ASN A 137 -27.00 26.40 -0.87
C ASN A 137 -27.12 26.08 -2.37
N LEU A 138 -26.06 25.54 -2.98
CA LEU A 138 -25.98 25.30 -4.43
C LEU A 138 -27.17 24.47 -4.95
N SER A 139 -27.62 23.45 -4.20
CA SER A 139 -28.78 22.61 -4.55
C SER A 139 -30.09 23.40 -4.67
N THR A 140 -30.29 24.43 -3.84
CA THR A 140 -31.48 25.29 -3.91
C THR A 140 -31.48 26.12 -5.18
N TYR A 141 -30.32 26.67 -5.57
CA TYR A 141 -30.18 27.39 -6.83
C TYR A 141 -30.34 26.43 -8.02
N ALA A 142 -29.77 25.24 -7.95
CA ALA A 142 -29.88 24.23 -9.00
C ALA A 142 -31.32 23.77 -9.25
N THR A 143 -32.13 23.66 -8.19
CA THR A 143 -33.52 23.20 -8.26
C THR A 143 -34.49 24.30 -8.66
N CYS A 144 -34.32 25.51 -8.12
CA CYS A 144 -35.36 26.55 -8.17
C CYS A 144 -34.99 27.79 -8.97
N ALA A 145 -33.70 28.05 -9.23
CA ALA A 145 -33.31 29.27 -9.91
C ALA A 145 -33.47 29.08 -11.43
N PRO A 146 -34.18 30.00 -12.11
CA PRO A 146 -34.29 29.95 -13.56
C PRO A 146 -32.96 30.35 -14.19
N GLY A 147 -32.48 29.46 -15.06
CA GLY A 147 -31.44 29.68 -16.04
C GLY A 147 -31.73 30.90 -16.91
N PRO A 148 -30.71 31.43 -17.60
CA PRO A 148 -30.91 32.60 -18.44
C PRO A 148 -31.75 32.21 -19.66
N VAL A 149 -32.80 32.98 -19.94
CA VAL A 149 -33.79 32.71 -21.01
C VAL A 149 -33.13 32.59 -22.39
N SER A 150 -31.98 33.24 -22.60
CA SER A 150 -31.18 33.15 -23.83
C SER A 150 -30.59 31.76 -24.12
N TYR A 151 -30.62 30.85 -23.16
CA TYR A 151 -30.09 29.49 -23.29
C TYR A 151 -31.19 28.44 -23.57
N VAL A 152 -32.46 28.86 -23.70
CA VAL A 152 -33.59 27.95 -23.90
C VAL A 152 -34.27 28.27 -25.24
N ASN A 153 -34.53 27.25 -26.05
CA ASN A 153 -35.31 27.40 -27.28
C ASN A 153 -36.80 27.64 -26.95
N GLU A 154 -37.49 28.48 -27.72
CA GLU A 154 -38.86 28.97 -27.45
C GLU A 154 -39.95 27.87 -27.29
N LYS A 155 -39.65 26.59 -27.55
CA LYS A 155 -40.62 25.49 -27.55
C LYS A 155 -40.68 24.64 -26.27
N ASP A 156 -39.66 24.66 -25.41
CA ASP A 156 -39.54 23.69 -24.29
C ASP A 156 -39.34 24.38 -22.92
N VAL A 157 -40.12 25.44 -22.68
CA VAL A 157 -39.79 26.48 -21.69
C VAL A 157 -40.18 26.15 -20.24
N GLU A 158 -41.12 25.24 -19.94
CA GLU A 158 -41.60 25.14 -18.55
C GLU A 158 -40.76 24.22 -17.62
N SER A 159 -40.22 23.11 -18.12
CA SER A 159 -39.46 22.14 -17.29
C SER A 159 -37.93 22.28 -17.36
N THR A 160 -37.38 22.86 -18.43
CA THR A 160 -35.92 22.97 -18.65
C THR A 160 -35.28 24.22 -18.05
N LEU A 161 -36.09 25.13 -17.49
CA LEU A 161 -35.60 26.42 -17.00
C LEU A 161 -34.62 26.31 -15.84
N THR A 162 -34.56 25.21 -15.09
CA THR A 162 -33.64 25.07 -13.96
C THR A 162 -32.48 24.13 -14.32
N ILE A 163 -31.38 24.20 -13.57
CA ILE A 163 -30.23 23.32 -13.80
C ILE A 163 -30.68 21.86 -13.69
N PHE A 164 -31.38 21.49 -12.62
CA PHE A 164 -31.90 20.12 -12.47
C PHE A 164 -32.98 19.75 -13.49
N GLY A 165 -33.77 20.72 -13.98
CA GLY A 165 -34.69 20.50 -15.10
C GLY A 165 -33.97 20.09 -16.39
N SER A 166 -32.83 20.73 -16.69
CA SER A 166 -32.00 20.35 -17.83
C SER A 166 -31.34 18.97 -17.69
N PHE A 167 -30.96 18.58 -16.47
CA PHE A 167 -30.50 17.21 -16.17
C PHE A 167 -31.61 16.19 -16.39
N GLU A 168 -32.83 16.44 -15.88
CA GLU A 168 -33.95 15.52 -16.04
C GLU A 168 -34.29 15.30 -17.51
N TYR A 169 -34.32 16.36 -18.33
CA TYR A 169 -34.53 16.25 -19.77
C TYR A 169 -33.49 15.35 -20.46
N SER A 170 -32.21 15.53 -20.09
CA SER A 170 -31.13 14.71 -20.64
C SER A 170 -31.21 13.25 -20.19
N LEU A 171 -31.67 13.02 -18.95
CA LEU A 171 -31.89 11.68 -18.41
C LEU A 171 -33.10 10.97 -19.03
N GLU A 172 -34.15 11.72 -19.41
CA GLU A 172 -35.32 11.16 -20.11
C GLU A 172 -34.96 10.64 -21.50
N ALA A 173 -33.98 11.25 -22.17
CA ALA A 173 -33.48 10.79 -23.47
C ALA A 173 -32.55 9.56 -23.36
N MET A 174 -32.11 9.19 -22.16
CA MET A 174 -31.18 8.09 -21.93
C MET A 174 -31.87 6.71 -22.00
N PRO A 175 -31.21 5.65 -22.50
CA PRO A 175 -31.74 4.29 -22.45
C PRO A 175 -32.10 3.86 -21.02
N GLU A 176 -33.19 3.10 -20.89
CA GLU A 176 -33.75 2.68 -19.59
C GLU A 176 -32.73 2.04 -18.65
N ASN A 177 -31.88 1.18 -19.19
CA ASN A 177 -30.83 0.47 -18.47
C ASN A 177 -29.80 1.43 -17.86
N SER A 178 -29.32 2.40 -18.63
CA SER A 178 -28.37 3.42 -18.15
C SER A 178 -29.03 4.36 -17.15
N ARG A 179 -30.29 4.76 -17.41
CA ARG A 179 -31.05 5.62 -16.52
C ARG A 179 -31.31 4.96 -15.16
N SER A 180 -31.85 3.75 -15.16
CA SER A 180 -32.10 2.98 -13.93
C SER A 180 -30.82 2.76 -13.12
N PHE A 181 -29.71 2.44 -13.79
CA PHE A 181 -28.41 2.30 -13.11
C PHE A 181 -27.95 3.60 -12.48
N PHE A 182 -27.96 4.70 -13.24
CA PHE A 182 -27.57 6.01 -12.74
C PHE A 182 -28.40 6.44 -11.51
N MET A 183 -29.70 6.15 -11.51
CA MET A 183 -30.60 6.50 -10.41
C MET A 183 -30.24 5.76 -9.11
N VAL A 184 -29.84 4.49 -9.17
CA VAL A 184 -29.45 3.74 -7.95
C VAL A 184 -28.08 4.12 -7.40
N LEU A 185 -27.22 4.76 -8.20
CA LEU A 185 -25.96 5.35 -7.74
C LEU A 185 -26.17 6.47 -6.70
N ALA A 186 -27.39 6.97 -6.55
CA ALA A 186 -27.76 7.90 -5.49
C ALA A 186 -27.52 7.36 -4.07
N ALA A 187 -27.49 6.03 -3.90
CA ALA A 187 -27.25 5.38 -2.62
C ALA A 187 -25.75 5.41 -2.20
N ILE A 188 -24.84 5.65 -3.14
CA ILE A 188 -23.38 5.61 -2.94
C ILE A 188 -22.88 6.98 -2.45
N SER A 189 -21.86 6.96 -1.59
CA SER A 189 -21.08 8.14 -1.24
C SER A 189 -19.99 8.36 -2.29
N TRP A 190 -19.99 9.53 -2.92
CA TRP A 190 -19.01 9.92 -3.94
C TRP A 190 -17.94 10.89 -3.41
N GLU A 191 -17.86 11.06 -2.09
CA GLU A 191 -16.82 11.87 -1.43
C GLU A 191 -15.41 11.35 -1.73
N GLU A 192 -15.27 10.02 -1.84
CA GLU A 192 -14.06 9.35 -2.30
C GLU A 192 -14.35 8.56 -3.60
N PRO A 193 -13.32 8.30 -4.44
CA PRO A 193 -13.49 7.45 -5.59
C PRO A 193 -13.93 6.03 -5.23
N VAL A 194 -14.91 5.51 -5.96
CA VAL A 194 -15.58 4.24 -5.71
C VAL A 194 -15.02 3.14 -6.62
N PRO A 195 -14.74 1.92 -6.11
CA PRO A 195 -14.26 0.81 -6.93
C PRO A 195 -15.24 0.32 -8.00
N GLU A 196 -14.72 -0.10 -9.16
CA GLU A 196 -15.51 -0.69 -10.25
C GLU A 196 -16.35 -1.88 -9.78
N ALA A 197 -15.77 -2.74 -8.93
CA ALA A 197 -16.46 -3.90 -8.35
C ALA A 197 -17.72 -3.52 -7.56
N CYS A 198 -17.74 -2.34 -6.93
CA CYS A 198 -18.92 -1.83 -6.24
C CYS A 198 -20.04 -1.49 -7.24
N LEU A 199 -19.68 -0.77 -8.31
CA LEU A 199 -20.60 -0.38 -9.37
C LEU A 199 -21.14 -1.60 -10.13
N GLU A 200 -20.28 -2.57 -10.43
CA GLU A 200 -20.64 -3.82 -11.09
C GLU A 200 -21.59 -4.67 -10.23
N SER A 201 -21.38 -4.70 -8.91
CA SER A 201 -22.27 -5.41 -7.98
C SER A 201 -23.66 -4.76 -7.92
N ILE A 202 -23.72 -3.43 -7.89
CA ILE A 202 -24.98 -2.67 -7.91
C ILE A 202 -25.70 -2.86 -9.25
N TRP A 203 -24.96 -2.84 -10.36
CA TRP A 203 -25.50 -3.13 -11.69
C TRP A 203 -26.09 -4.54 -11.77
N SER A 204 -25.35 -5.54 -11.26
CA SER A 204 -25.79 -6.94 -11.27
C SER A 204 -27.09 -7.16 -10.50
N ALA A 205 -27.29 -6.41 -9.41
CA ALA A 205 -28.52 -6.48 -8.62
C ALA A 205 -29.76 -5.92 -9.33
N LEU A 206 -29.60 -5.13 -10.39
CA LEU A 206 -30.73 -4.67 -11.22
C LEU A 206 -31.22 -5.73 -12.21
N LEU A 207 -30.56 -6.89 -12.30
CA LEU A 207 -30.91 -8.02 -13.18
C LEU A 207 -31.05 -7.60 -14.65
N GLN A 208 -30.14 -6.76 -15.10
CA GLN A 208 -30.16 -6.20 -16.45
C GLN A 208 -29.43 -7.09 -17.45
N ASN A 209 -29.98 -7.23 -18.65
CA ASN A 209 -29.44 -8.11 -19.70
C ASN A 209 -28.24 -7.52 -20.47
N SER A 210 -27.89 -6.26 -20.22
CA SER A 210 -26.78 -5.57 -20.91
C SER A 210 -25.45 -5.70 -20.19
N LEU A 211 -24.35 -5.68 -20.94
CA LEU A 211 -23.00 -5.71 -20.39
C LEU A 211 -22.73 -4.44 -19.57
N PHE A 212 -22.20 -4.61 -18.36
CA PHE A 212 -21.83 -3.51 -17.46
C PHE A 212 -20.93 -2.48 -18.15
N SER A 213 -19.92 -2.95 -18.88
CA SER A 213 -18.95 -2.09 -19.60
C SER A 213 -19.61 -1.13 -20.59
N LEU A 214 -20.68 -1.55 -21.28
CA LEU A 214 -21.41 -0.69 -22.21
C LEU A 214 -22.23 0.37 -21.48
N VAL A 215 -22.85 -0.01 -20.36
CA VAL A 215 -23.71 0.91 -19.60
C VAL A 215 -22.87 1.95 -18.86
N VAL A 216 -21.77 1.53 -18.23
CA VAL A 216 -20.86 2.44 -17.54
C VAL A 216 -20.16 3.38 -18.52
N SER A 217 -19.79 2.91 -19.73
CA SER A 217 -19.21 3.76 -20.78
C SER A 217 -20.17 4.90 -21.16
N LYS A 218 -21.46 4.61 -21.34
CA LYS A 218 -22.47 5.64 -21.63
C LYS A 218 -22.59 6.68 -20.51
N LEU A 219 -22.45 6.29 -19.25
CA LEU A 219 -22.45 7.23 -18.13
C LEU A 219 -21.16 8.07 -18.10
N VAL A 220 -20.02 7.51 -18.51
CA VAL A 220 -18.74 8.22 -18.64
C VAL A 220 -18.77 9.20 -19.81
N GLU A 221 -19.22 8.77 -20.98
CA GLU A 221 -19.43 9.60 -22.18
C GLU A 221 -20.38 10.76 -21.88
N GLY A 222 -21.46 10.48 -21.14
CA GLY A 222 -22.40 11.47 -20.63
C GLY A 222 -21.84 12.39 -19.53
N SER A 223 -20.59 12.20 -19.09
CA SER A 223 -19.96 12.93 -17.98
C SER A 223 -20.72 12.87 -16.65
N LEU A 224 -21.56 11.85 -16.47
CA LEU A 224 -22.31 11.61 -15.23
C LEU A 224 -21.44 10.95 -14.15
N ILE A 225 -20.47 10.14 -14.59
CA ILE A 225 -19.40 9.58 -13.77
C ILE A 225 -18.06 9.74 -14.50
N ILE A 226 -16.97 9.79 -13.76
CA ILE A 226 -15.63 10.03 -14.28
C ILE A 226 -14.77 8.82 -13.91
N LYS A 227 -14.18 8.17 -14.91
CA LYS A 227 -13.20 7.10 -14.67
C LYS A 227 -11.83 7.71 -14.42
N LEU A 228 -11.16 7.32 -13.34
CA LEU A 228 -9.80 7.80 -13.05
C LEU A 228 -8.78 7.01 -13.88
N GLU A 229 -7.94 7.71 -14.66
CA GLU A 229 -6.91 7.09 -15.48
C GLU A 229 -5.96 6.23 -14.59
N ASP A 230 -5.61 5.03 -15.08
CA ASP A 230 -4.78 4.00 -14.42
C ASP A 230 -5.39 3.24 -13.22
N GLN A 231 -6.64 3.50 -12.82
CA GLN A 231 -7.29 2.79 -11.71
C GLN A 231 -8.72 2.36 -12.07
N LEU A 232 -9.15 1.18 -11.62
CA LEU A 232 -10.55 0.71 -11.74
C LEU A 232 -11.44 1.43 -10.72
N LEU A 233 -11.40 2.77 -10.72
CA LEU A 233 -12.10 3.65 -9.79
C LEU A 233 -12.90 4.71 -10.56
N TYR A 234 -14.05 5.05 -10.00
CA TYR A 234 -14.96 6.05 -10.55
C TYR A 234 -15.19 7.16 -9.53
N HIS A 235 -15.39 8.36 -10.03
CA HIS A 235 -15.75 9.53 -9.26
C HIS A 235 -17.00 10.18 -9.86
N MET A 236 -17.71 10.99 -9.08
CA MET A 236 -18.88 11.73 -9.54
C MET A 236 -18.73 13.18 -9.16
N HIS A 237 -19.01 14.06 -10.11
CA HIS A 237 -18.95 15.49 -9.89
C HIS A 237 -20.01 15.97 -8.89
N ASP A 238 -19.66 16.96 -8.05
CA ASP A 238 -20.52 17.51 -6.98
C ASP A 238 -21.93 17.86 -7.45
N MET A 239 -22.07 18.54 -8.60
CA MET A 239 -23.38 18.90 -9.16
C MET A 239 -24.26 17.69 -9.50
N VAL A 240 -23.66 16.60 -9.97
CA VAL A 240 -24.38 15.35 -10.30
C VAL A 240 -24.75 14.63 -8.99
N SER A 241 -23.85 14.61 -8.02
CA SER A 241 -24.10 14.07 -6.67
C SER A 241 -25.24 14.80 -5.96
N LEU A 242 -25.26 16.14 -6.05
CA LEU A 242 -26.34 16.99 -5.52
C LEU A 242 -27.68 16.72 -6.19
N TYR A 243 -27.69 16.50 -7.51
CA TYR A 243 -28.92 16.11 -8.22
C TYR A 243 -29.47 14.78 -7.69
N LEU A 244 -28.59 13.79 -7.45
CA LEU A 244 -28.97 12.47 -6.93
C LEU A 244 -29.38 12.48 -5.46
N GLU A 245 -29.07 13.53 -4.69
CA GLU A 245 -29.39 13.61 -3.26
C GLU A 245 -30.87 13.34 -2.97
N ASN A 246 -31.76 13.92 -3.78
CA ASN A 246 -33.22 13.75 -3.65
C ASN A 246 -33.73 12.37 -4.09
N LYS A 247 -32.92 11.56 -4.78
CA LYS A 247 -33.28 10.23 -5.28
C LYS A 247 -32.77 9.09 -4.37
N THR A 248 -32.05 9.43 -3.29
CA THR A 248 -31.41 8.45 -2.38
C THR A 248 -32.40 7.45 -1.78
N ASN A 249 -33.56 7.90 -1.29
CA ASN A 249 -34.54 7.01 -0.66
C ASN A 249 -35.14 6.00 -1.64
N ASP A 250 -35.40 6.44 -2.88
CA ASP A 250 -35.92 5.55 -3.92
C ASP A 250 -34.84 4.53 -4.33
N ALA A 251 -33.58 4.96 -4.47
CA ALA A 251 -32.47 4.06 -4.74
C ALA A 251 -32.31 2.96 -3.67
N VAL A 252 -32.39 3.33 -2.39
CA VAL A 252 -32.34 2.36 -1.27
C VAL A 252 -33.52 1.40 -1.31
N ARG A 253 -34.73 1.90 -1.60
CA ARG A 253 -35.92 1.06 -1.71
C ARG A 253 -35.77 0.06 -2.84
N THR A 254 -35.30 0.50 -4.00
CA THR A 254 -35.05 -0.36 -5.17
C THR A 254 -33.99 -1.42 -4.91
N LEU A 255 -32.86 -1.06 -4.26
CA LEU A 255 -31.73 -1.98 -4.06
C LEU A 255 -31.89 -2.95 -2.88
N LEU A 256 -32.67 -2.61 -1.83
CA LEU A 256 -32.75 -3.43 -0.61
C LEU A 256 -34.15 -4.00 -0.34
N SER A 257 -35.20 -3.33 -0.80
CA SER A 257 -36.59 -3.69 -0.47
C SER A 257 -37.34 -4.31 -1.65
N GLU A 258 -37.20 -3.75 -2.85
CA GLU A 258 -37.91 -4.19 -4.05
C GLU A 258 -37.13 -5.25 -4.86
N SER A 259 -35.81 -5.32 -4.69
CA SER A 259 -34.98 -6.32 -5.34
C SER A 259 -35.21 -7.73 -4.77
N ILE A 260 -34.87 -8.74 -5.57
CA ILE A 260 -34.84 -10.15 -5.13
C ILE A 260 -33.84 -10.30 -3.95
N SER A 261 -34.10 -11.25 -3.04
CA SER A 261 -33.31 -11.50 -1.83
C SER A 261 -31.81 -11.59 -2.12
N ASP A 262 -31.42 -12.41 -3.10
CA ASP A 262 -30.03 -12.62 -3.55
C ASP A 262 -29.35 -11.32 -3.99
N CYS A 263 -30.07 -10.47 -4.71
CA CYS A 263 -29.56 -9.18 -5.19
C CYS A 263 -29.36 -8.20 -4.03
N ALA A 264 -30.29 -8.20 -3.07
CA ALA A 264 -30.13 -7.39 -1.86
C ALA A 264 -28.96 -7.90 -1.00
N ALA A 265 -28.75 -9.21 -0.91
CA ALA A 265 -27.60 -9.81 -0.22
C ALA A 265 -26.27 -9.46 -0.91
N LEU A 266 -26.26 -9.40 -2.25
CA LEU A 266 -25.10 -8.97 -3.03
C LEU A 266 -24.74 -7.50 -2.77
N VAL A 267 -25.72 -6.60 -2.67
CA VAL A 267 -25.47 -5.15 -2.63
C VAL A 267 -25.38 -4.56 -1.23
N ALA A 268 -26.06 -5.14 -0.23
CA ALA A 268 -26.09 -4.57 1.11
C ALA A 268 -24.69 -4.36 1.73
N PRO A 269 -23.69 -5.25 1.57
CA PRO A 269 -22.33 -5.01 2.07
C PRO A 269 -21.66 -3.80 1.41
N TRP A 270 -21.81 -3.64 0.09
CA TRP A 270 -21.28 -2.49 -0.64
C TRP A 270 -21.89 -1.18 -0.15
N LEU A 271 -23.21 -1.14 0.08
CA LEU A 271 -23.88 0.03 0.63
C LEU A 271 -23.51 0.31 2.09
N PHE A 272 -23.18 -0.73 2.87
CA PHE A 272 -22.69 -0.55 4.24
C PHE A 272 -21.28 0.07 4.28
N VAL A 273 -20.43 -0.26 3.30
CA VAL A 273 -19.05 0.26 3.21
C VAL A 273 -19.01 1.62 2.49
N PHE A 274 -19.52 1.68 1.26
CA PHE A 274 -19.39 2.82 0.35
C PHE A 274 -20.67 3.66 0.23
N GLY A 275 -21.77 3.28 0.89
CA GLY A 275 -23.01 4.04 0.87
C GLY A 275 -22.93 5.35 1.65
N LYS A 276 -23.85 6.28 1.34
CA LYS A 276 -24.04 7.50 2.14
C LYS A 276 -24.36 7.15 3.59
N GLU A 277 -24.08 8.06 4.52
CA GLU A 277 -24.29 7.79 5.95
C GLU A 277 -25.76 7.44 6.30
N CYS A 278 -26.73 8.05 5.60
CA CYS A 278 -28.15 7.71 5.75
C CYS A 278 -28.53 6.33 5.18
N VAL A 279 -27.69 5.73 4.34
CA VAL A 279 -27.89 4.44 3.68
C VAL A 279 -27.28 3.28 4.48
N LYS A 280 -26.21 3.54 5.24
CA LYS A 280 -25.53 2.51 6.04
C LYS A 280 -26.44 1.84 7.07
N GLY A 281 -27.32 2.60 7.72
CA GLY A 281 -28.31 2.07 8.68
C GLY A 281 -29.30 1.08 8.04
N PRO A 282 -30.02 1.47 6.96
CA PRO A 282 -30.85 0.55 6.18
C PRO A 282 -30.11 -0.70 5.67
N ALA A 283 -28.88 -0.53 5.18
CA ALA A 283 -28.04 -1.64 4.74
C ALA A 283 -27.74 -2.60 5.89
N GLU A 284 -27.30 -2.09 7.05
CA GLU A 284 -27.08 -2.90 8.26
C GLU A 284 -28.33 -3.67 8.68
N GLN A 285 -29.50 -3.03 8.66
CA GLN A 285 -30.76 -3.68 9.03
C GLN A 285 -31.10 -4.84 8.09
N LYS A 286 -30.87 -4.67 6.78
CA LYS A 286 -31.09 -5.73 5.78
C LYS A 286 -30.09 -6.87 5.96
N ILE A 287 -28.82 -6.57 6.22
CA ILE A 287 -27.80 -7.58 6.54
C ILE A 287 -28.24 -8.40 7.76
N ARG A 288 -28.70 -7.73 8.82
CA ARG A 288 -29.20 -8.39 10.04
C ARG A 288 -30.43 -9.27 9.79
N SER A 289 -31.31 -8.91 8.85
CA SER A 289 -32.50 -9.71 8.56
C SER A 289 -32.13 -11.07 7.99
N PHE A 290 -31.19 -11.12 7.03
CA PHE A 290 -30.69 -12.38 6.45
C PHE A 290 -30.19 -13.35 7.52
N PHE A 291 -29.35 -12.87 8.44
CA PHE A 291 -28.85 -13.68 9.54
C PHE A 291 -29.95 -14.12 10.53
N SER A 292 -30.93 -13.26 10.80
CA SER A 292 -32.02 -13.58 11.72
C SER A 292 -33.01 -14.60 11.16
N GLN A 293 -33.17 -14.62 9.83
CA GLN A 293 -34.07 -15.52 9.11
C GLN A 293 -33.39 -16.83 8.68
N LEU A 294 -32.06 -16.93 8.86
CA LEU A 294 -31.24 -18.08 8.43
C LEU A 294 -31.40 -18.39 6.93
N GLU A 295 -31.45 -17.34 6.11
CA GLU A 295 -31.49 -17.42 4.65
C GLU A 295 -30.11 -17.87 4.12
N PHE A 296 -29.84 -19.18 4.15
CA PHE A 296 -28.49 -19.73 3.97
C PHE A 296 -27.82 -19.38 2.63
N MET A 297 -28.58 -19.36 1.53
CA MET A 297 -28.06 -19.04 0.19
C MET A 297 -27.68 -17.56 0.10
N GLU A 298 -28.53 -16.69 0.62
CA GLU A 298 -28.33 -15.25 0.69
C GLU A 298 -27.18 -14.89 1.62
N ILE A 299 -27.02 -15.60 2.75
CA ILE A 299 -25.88 -15.42 3.66
C ILE A 299 -24.57 -15.77 2.94
N GLU A 300 -24.52 -16.81 2.10
CA GLU A 300 -23.32 -17.16 1.34
C GLU A 300 -22.91 -16.01 0.39
N ILE A 301 -23.87 -15.50 -0.40
CA ILE A 301 -23.67 -14.35 -1.30
C ILE A 301 -23.20 -13.12 -0.52
N LEU A 302 -23.86 -12.85 0.61
CA LEU A 302 -23.57 -11.73 1.50
C LEU A 302 -22.14 -11.79 2.04
N LEU A 303 -21.66 -12.96 2.47
CA LEU A 303 -20.30 -13.14 3.00
C LEU A 303 -19.23 -12.95 1.92
N GLY A 304 -19.50 -13.45 0.71
CA GLY A 304 -18.65 -13.23 -0.47
C GLY A 304 -18.52 -11.74 -0.79
N SER A 305 -19.66 -11.05 -0.90
CA SER A 305 -19.73 -9.61 -1.16
C SER A 305 -19.07 -8.77 -0.05
N THR A 306 -19.27 -9.13 1.22
CA THR A 306 -18.62 -8.49 2.37
C THR A 306 -17.10 -8.58 2.27
N THR A 307 -16.58 -9.76 1.93
CA THR A 307 -15.14 -9.96 1.77
C THR A 307 -14.60 -9.07 0.65
N GLN A 308 -15.27 -9.01 -0.50
CA GLN A 308 -14.85 -8.19 -1.62
C GLN A 308 -14.92 -6.68 -1.32
N ALA A 309 -15.98 -6.22 -0.64
CA ALA A 309 -16.13 -4.83 -0.24
C ALA A 309 -15.03 -4.38 0.72
N LEU A 310 -14.65 -5.21 1.70
CA LEU A 310 -13.54 -4.90 2.61
C LEU A 310 -12.19 -4.89 1.89
N MET A 311 -11.92 -5.86 1.02
CA MET A 311 -10.65 -5.94 0.30
C MET A 311 -10.46 -4.82 -0.75
N THR A 312 -11.51 -4.07 -1.06
CA THR A 312 -11.47 -2.92 -2.00
C THR A 312 -11.39 -1.57 -1.29
N CYS A 313 -11.39 -1.53 0.05
CA CYS A 313 -11.16 -0.31 0.82
C CYS A 313 -9.76 0.26 0.55
N ARG A 314 -9.69 1.57 0.28
CA ARG A 314 -8.42 2.26 0.00
C ARG A 314 -7.68 2.68 1.28
N SER A 315 -8.43 3.11 2.29
CA SER A 315 -7.88 3.56 3.57
C SER A 315 -7.98 2.45 4.61
N ILE A 316 -6.94 2.32 5.44
CA ILE A 316 -6.93 1.40 6.57
C ILE A 316 -8.02 1.78 7.58
N SER A 317 -8.33 3.07 7.72
CA SER A 317 -9.39 3.56 8.61
C SER A 317 -10.77 3.09 8.19
N ASP A 318 -11.11 3.16 6.90
CA ASP A 318 -12.42 2.70 6.41
C ASP A 318 -12.53 1.19 6.47
N PHE A 319 -11.44 0.49 6.11
CA PHE A 319 -11.34 -0.95 6.32
C PHE A 319 -11.63 -1.33 7.77
N GLU A 320 -10.93 -0.72 8.74
CA GLU A 320 -11.12 -1.03 10.16
C GLU A 320 -12.51 -0.69 10.69
N ALA A 321 -13.07 0.45 10.28
CA ALA A 321 -14.41 0.90 10.70
C ALA A 321 -15.50 -0.05 10.16
N SER A 322 -15.48 -0.35 8.86
CA SER A 322 -16.43 -1.28 8.24
C SER A 322 -16.27 -2.70 8.78
N ARG A 323 -15.02 -3.18 8.92
CA ARG A 323 -14.70 -4.48 9.52
C ARG A 323 -15.28 -4.62 10.93
N LEU A 324 -15.10 -3.60 11.78
CA LEU A 324 -15.67 -3.59 13.13
C LEU A 324 -17.20 -3.63 13.11
N GLY A 325 -17.82 -2.94 12.15
CA GLY A 325 -19.26 -3.01 11.89
C GLY A 325 -19.71 -4.44 11.58
N PHE A 326 -19.07 -5.10 10.61
CA PHE A 326 -19.39 -6.47 10.24
C PHE A 326 -19.13 -7.48 11.36
N SER A 327 -18.05 -7.33 12.14
CA SER A 327 -17.79 -8.19 13.31
C SER A 327 -18.95 -8.17 14.32
N LYS A 328 -19.51 -6.97 14.60
CA LYS A 328 -20.67 -6.82 15.50
C LYS A 328 -21.96 -7.43 14.95
N ILE A 329 -22.11 -7.52 13.64
CA ILE A 329 -23.27 -8.11 12.98
C ILE A 329 -23.13 -9.64 12.96
N LEU A 330 -21.99 -10.14 12.50
CA LEU A 330 -21.72 -11.54 12.24
C LEU A 330 -21.46 -12.33 13.54
N GLY A 331 -20.64 -11.78 14.45
CA GLY A 331 -20.13 -12.48 15.64
C GLY A 331 -21.19 -13.24 16.46
N PRO A 332 -22.30 -12.62 16.86
CA PRO A 332 -23.33 -13.29 17.67
C PRO A 332 -24.05 -14.47 16.98
N ARG A 333 -23.96 -14.58 15.65
CA ARG A 333 -24.71 -15.56 14.85
C ARG A 333 -23.86 -16.70 14.31
N ILE A 334 -22.53 -16.58 14.32
CA ILE A 334 -21.63 -17.58 13.73
C ILE A 334 -21.85 -18.98 14.34
N ALA A 335 -21.92 -19.10 15.66
CA ALA A 335 -22.06 -20.41 16.32
C ALA A 335 -23.39 -21.11 15.97
N GLU A 336 -24.47 -20.34 15.84
CA GLU A 336 -25.79 -20.83 15.41
C GLU A 336 -25.72 -21.33 13.95
N ILE A 337 -25.11 -20.54 13.06
CA ILE A 337 -25.02 -20.89 11.64
C ILE A 337 -24.08 -22.08 11.41
N ILE A 338 -22.93 -22.17 12.12
CA ILE A 338 -22.03 -23.32 11.98
C ILE A 338 -22.71 -24.61 12.44
N SER A 339 -23.51 -24.56 13.52
CA SER A 339 -24.25 -25.72 14.00
C SER A 339 -25.22 -26.28 12.94
N VAL A 340 -26.00 -25.44 12.28
CA VAL A 340 -27.09 -25.86 11.39
C VAL A 340 -26.72 -25.85 9.89
N GLY A 341 -25.73 -25.05 9.51
CA GLY A 341 -25.38 -24.77 8.11
C GLY A 341 -24.75 -25.94 7.35
N SER A 342 -24.81 -25.84 6.02
CA SER A 342 -24.15 -26.73 5.07
C SER A 342 -22.62 -26.55 5.07
N PRO A 343 -21.84 -27.52 4.57
CA PRO A 343 -20.39 -27.38 4.44
C PRO A 343 -19.96 -26.13 3.64
N ASP A 344 -20.61 -25.84 2.52
CA ASP A 344 -20.28 -24.70 1.65
C ASP A 344 -20.47 -23.35 2.36
N LEU A 345 -21.57 -23.22 3.12
CA LEU A 345 -21.82 -22.03 3.93
C LEU A 345 -20.76 -21.87 5.03
N ILE A 346 -20.35 -22.97 5.67
CA ILE A 346 -19.30 -22.93 6.68
C ILE A 346 -17.97 -22.50 6.04
N PHE A 347 -17.67 -22.95 4.81
CA PHE A 347 -16.48 -22.51 4.07
C PHE A 347 -16.50 -21.00 3.81
N ALA A 348 -17.65 -20.45 3.39
CA ALA A 348 -17.83 -19.01 3.21
C ALA A 348 -17.66 -18.24 4.53
N ILE A 349 -18.20 -18.75 5.64
CA ILE A 349 -18.04 -18.15 6.98
C ILE A 349 -16.57 -18.14 7.41
N ILE A 350 -15.86 -19.24 7.25
CA ILE A 350 -14.45 -19.33 7.64
C ILE A 350 -13.60 -18.35 6.83
N LYS A 351 -13.85 -18.23 5.53
CA LYS A 351 -13.21 -17.23 4.67
C LYS A 351 -13.55 -15.79 5.09
N ALA A 352 -14.79 -15.52 5.51
CA ALA A 352 -15.17 -14.19 6.00
C ALA A 352 -14.52 -13.87 7.36
N ILE A 353 -14.40 -14.86 8.26
CA ILE A 353 -13.75 -14.70 9.57
C ILE A 353 -12.29 -14.29 9.40
N THR A 354 -11.54 -14.85 8.45
CA THR A 354 -10.12 -14.50 8.26
C THR A 354 -9.92 -13.03 7.90
N VAL A 355 -10.91 -12.39 7.27
CA VAL A 355 -10.86 -10.96 6.88
C VAL A 355 -11.50 -10.05 7.93
N ILE A 356 -12.59 -10.49 8.56
CA ILE A 356 -13.39 -9.66 9.47
C ILE A 356 -12.82 -9.66 10.90
N PHE A 357 -12.30 -10.78 11.39
CA PHE A 357 -12.06 -10.96 12.82
C PHE A 357 -10.65 -10.53 13.23
N PHE A 358 -10.56 -9.88 14.38
CA PHE A 358 -9.29 -9.54 15.02
C PHE A 358 -9.15 -10.25 16.37
N GLN A 359 -8.00 -10.11 17.03
CA GLN A 359 -7.66 -10.87 18.24
C GLN A 359 -8.74 -10.87 19.34
N ALA A 360 -9.46 -9.77 19.54
CA ALA A 360 -10.53 -9.68 20.53
C ALA A 360 -11.80 -10.47 20.14
N ASP A 361 -12.09 -10.58 18.85
CA ASP A 361 -13.29 -11.25 18.33
C ASP A 361 -13.22 -12.77 18.53
N TYR A 362 -12.01 -13.35 18.44
CA TYR A 362 -11.77 -14.78 18.64
C TYR A 362 -12.08 -15.28 20.06
N ILE A 363 -11.97 -14.43 21.07
CA ILE A 363 -12.33 -14.78 22.47
C ILE A 363 -13.82 -15.06 22.56
N ASN A 364 -14.65 -14.16 22.02
CA ASN A 364 -16.10 -14.30 22.03
C ASN A 364 -16.56 -15.45 21.12
N LEU A 365 -15.88 -15.63 19.99
CA LEU A 365 -16.15 -16.72 19.06
C LEU A 365 -15.89 -18.09 19.70
N ALA A 366 -14.73 -18.27 20.34
CA ALA A 366 -14.36 -19.52 21.00
C ALA A 366 -15.40 -19.93 22.06
N GLN A 367 -15.76 -19.00 22.95
CA GLN A 367 -16.79 -19.24 23.98
C GLN A 367 -18.14 -19.61 23.36
N SER A 368 -18.54 -18.91 22.30
CA SER A 368 -19.82 -19.17 21.63
C SER A 368 -19.83 -20.56 20.97
N LEU A 369 -18.73 -20.97 20.32
CA LEU A 369 -18.60 -22.29 19.69
C LEU A 369 -18.53 -23.43 20.71
N GLU A 370 -17.87 -23.23 21.85
CA GLU A 370 -17.86 -24.20 22.96
C GLU A 370 -19.28 -24.41 23.50
N THR A 371 -20.02 -23.33 23.75
CA THR A 371 -21.41 -23.44 24.25
C THR A 371 -22.36 -24.10 23.26
N ALA A 372 -22.11 -23.93 21.96
CA ALA A 372 -22.92 -24.52 20.89
C ALA A 372 -22.50 -25.95 20.53
N GLY A 373 -21.33 -26.42 20.99
CA GLY A 373 -20.79 -27.73 20.63
C GLY A 373 -20.42 -27.86 19.15
N SER A 374 -20.11 -26.75 18.46
CA SER A 374 -19.89 -26.73 17.02
C SER A 374 -18.44 -26.98 16.60
N ILE A 375 -17.51 -27.09 17.56
CA ILE A 375 -16.07 -27.24 17.31
C ILE A 375 -15.78 -28.57 16.61
N ASP A 376 -16.41 -29.66 17.04
CA ASP A 376 -16.22 -30.99 16.45
C ASP A 376 -16.61 -31.01 14.97
N LYS A 377 -17.69 -30.30 14.61
CA LYS A 377 -18.13 -30.16 13.22
C LYS A 377 -17.10 -29.43 12.36
N LEU A 378 -16.40 -28.43 12.91
CA LEU A 378 -15.32 -27.74 12.19
C LEU A 378 -14.09 -28.62 12.00
N ILE A 379 -13.75 -29.41 13.03
CA ILE A 379 -12.66 -30.38 12.98
C ILE A 379 -12.93 -31.46 11.93
N ASP A 380 -14.15 -32.01 11.90
CA ASP A 380 -14.56 -33.02 10.93
C ASP A 380 -14.50 -32.47 9.49
N LEU A 381 -14.95 -31.22 9.28
CA LEU A 381 -14.91 -30.58 7.97
C LEU A 381 -13.48 -30.31 7.49
N LEU A 382 -12.55 -29.95 8.38
CA LEU A 382 -11.14 -29.79 8.01
C LEU A 382 -10.57 -31.08 7.42
N GLY A 383 -10.98 -32.25 7.94
CA GLY A 383 -10.55 -33.56 7.44
C GLY A 383 -11.04 -33.89 6.02
N VAL A 384 -12.11 -33.22 5.54
CA VAL A 384 -12.73 -33.45 4.22
C VAL A 384 -12.25 -32.43 3.18
N CYS A 385 -11.56 -31.37 3.58
CA CYS A 385 -11.15 -30.29 2.69
C CYS A 385 -10.08 -30.74 1.68
N GLU A 386 -10.38 -30.71 0.38
CA GLU A 386 -9.40 -30.97 -0.68
C GLU A 386 -8.66 -29.70 -1.11
N ASP A 387 -9.34 -28.55 -1.11
CA ASP A 387 -8.76 -27.29 -1.60
C ASP A 387 -7.73 -26.68 -0.63
N THR A 388 -6.67 -26.12 -1.20
CA THR A 388 -5.55 -25.54 -0.46
C THR A 388 -5.93 -24.24 0.26
N SER A 389 -6.80 -23.42 -0.34
CA SER A 389 -7.25 -22.17 0.28
C SER A 389 -8.15 -22.44 1.49
N THR A 390 -9.05 -23.42 1.37
CA THR A 390 -9.94 -23.82 2.46
C THR A 390 -9.14 -24.40 3.62
N VAL A 391 -8.15 -25.26 3.37
CA VAL A 391 -7.28 -25.80 4.44
C VAL A 391 -6.50 -24.71 5.15
N ALA A 392 -5.95 -23.72 4.42
CA ALA A 392 -5.23 -22.61 5.03
C ALA A 392 -6.15 -21.78 5.95
N ASN A 393 -7.34 -21.42 5.47
CA ASN A 393 -8.30 -20.61 6.21
C ASN A 393 -8.85 -21.34 7.44
N PHE A 394 -9.21 -22.63 7.31
CA PHE A 394 -9.66 -23.44 8.45
C PHE A 394 -8.57 -23.60 9.50
N SER A 395 -7.35 -23.94 9.07
CA SER A 395 -6.23 -24.14 9.99
C SER A 395 -5.92 -22.86 10.76
N TYR A 396 -5.98 -21.70 10.09
CA TYR A 396 -5.83 -20.40 10.71
C TYR A 396 -6.91 -20.14 11.77
N VAL A 397 -8.19 -20.30 11.42
CA VAL A 397 -9.30 -20.02 12.34
C VAL A 397 -9.29 -20.98 13.53
N LEU A 398 -9.08 -22.28 13.29
CA LEU A 398 -9.00 -23.28 14.36
C LEU A 398 -7.79 -23.08 15.27
N ALA A 399 -6.63 -22.72 14.73
CA ALA A 399 -5.46 -22.39 15.54
C ALA A 399 -5.67 -21.13 16.38
N LYS A 400 -6.43 -20.15 15.89
CA LYS A 400 -6.80 -18.96 16.67
C LYS A 400 -7.81 -19.28 17.77
N ILE A 401 -8.80 -20.12 17.48
CA ILE A 401 -9.76 -20.59 18.48
C ILE A 401 -9.04 -21.39 19.58
N SER A 402 -8.06 -22.22 19.23
CA SER A 402 -7.33 -23.05 20.20
C SER A 402 -6.56 -22.24 21.27
N GLU A 403 -6.30 -20.95 21.03
CA GLU A 403 -5.70 -20.05 22.03
C GLU A 403 -6.64 -19.70 23.20
N HIS A 404 -7.95 -19.94 23.04
CA HIS A 404 -9.00 -19.43 23.93
C HIS A 404 -9.96 -20.49 24.47
N VAL A 405 -9.82 -21.74 24.03
CA VAL A 405 -10.62 -22.90 24.48
C VAL A 405 -9.92 -23.68 25.59
N ASP A 406 -10.66 -24.59 26.22
CA ASP A 406 -10.10 -25.52 27.20
C ASP A 406 -8.96 -26.39 26.62
N ALA A 407 -7.96 -26.70 27.46
CA ALA A 407 -6.73 -27.36 27.02
C ALA A 407 -6.95 -28.72 26.31
N THR A 408 -7.99 -29.47 26.69
CA THR A 408 -8.31 -30.76 26.05
C THR A 408 -8.83 -30.58 24.63
N ILE A 409 -9.69 -29.58 24.41
CA ILE A 409 -10.23 -29.23 23.08
C ILE A 409 -9.12 -28.63 22.23
N ALA A 410 -8.28 -27.79 22.82
CA ALA A 410 -7.13 -27.22 22.15
C ALA A 410 -6.17 -28.31 21.63
N ASP A 411 -5.84 -29.30 22.45
CA ASP A 411 -5.00 -30.44 22.04
C ASP A 411 -5.63 -31.26 20.91
N GLU A 412 -6.96 -31.45 20.93
CA GLU A 412 -7.68 -32.14 19.87
C GLU A 412 -7.61 -31.36 18.55
N ILE A 413 -7.89 -30.06 18.57
CA ILE A 413 -7.76 -29.18 17.41
C ILE A 413 -6.34 -29.29 16.83
N LEU A 414 -5.31 -29.11 17.66
CA LEU A 414 -3.92 -29.14 17.21
C LEU A 414 -3.53 -30.48 16.56
N SER A 415 -4.09 -31.60 17.04
CA SER A 415 -3.82 -32.93 16.48
C SER A 415 -4.43 -33.17 15.09
N ARG A 416 -5.45 -32.39 14.72
CA ARG A 416 -6.24 -32.57 13.49
C ARG A 416 -5.81 -31.66 12.36
N ILE A 417 -4.98 -30.64 12.63
CA ILE A 417 -4.49 -29.74 11.59
C ILE A 417 -3.45 -30.48 10.71
N PRO A 418 -3.65 -30.55 9.37
CA PRO A 418 -2.77 -31.28 8.47
C PRO A 418 -1.44 -30.54 8.24
N MET A 419 -0.47 -30.76 9.13
CA MET A 419 0.83 -30.09 9.13
C MET A 419 1.66 -30.32 7.86
N ASP A 420 1.51 -31.46 7.21
CA ASP A 420 2.14 -31.80 5.93
C ASP A 420 1.68 -30.86 4.81
N ARG A 421 0.38 -30.55 4.76
CA ARG A 421 -0.21 -29.62 3.79
C ARG A 421 0.15 -28.17 4.10
N ILE A 422 0.15 -27.80 5.39
CA ILE A 422 0.58 -26.47 5.83
C ILE A 422 2.06 -26.23 5.52
N ALA A 423 2.93 -27.24 5.68
CA ALA A 423 4.33 -27.16 5.29
C ALA A 423 4.49 -26.99 3.76
N GLY A 424 3.61 -27.59 2.96
CA GLY A 424 3.56 -27.41 1.50
C GLY A 424 3.32 -25.95 1.08
N LEU A 425 2.56 -25.19 1.88
CA LEU A 425 2.24 -23.78 1.64
C LEU A 425 3.40 -22.81 1.94
N LEU A 426 4.42 -23.26 2.68
CA LEU A 426 5.64 -22.49 2.95
C LEU A 426 6.63 -22.57 1.77
N SER A 427 6.18 -22.18 0.58
CA SER A 427 7.03 -22.07 -0.61
C SER A 427 7.13 -20.61 -1.06
N PRO A 428 8.26 -20.18 -1.65
CA PRO A 428 8.41 -18.80 -2.14
C PRO A 428 7.32 -18.36 -3.14
N GLU A 429 6.70 -19.31 -3.84
CA GLU A 429 5.65 -19.04 -4.83
C GLU A 429 4.27 -18.77 -4.20
N ASN A 430 4.09 -19.11 -2.93
CA ASN A 430 2.80 -19.08 -2.22
C ASN A 430 2.68 -17.91 -1.23
N GLU A 431 3.23 -16.74 -1.57
CA GLU A 431 3.26 -15.58 -0.64
C GLU A 431 1.87 -15.14 -0.16
N LEU A 432 0.84 -15.32 -0.98
CA LEU A 432 -0.56 -15.03 -0.63
C LEU A 432 -1.02 -15.75 0.64
N TRP A 433 -0.44 -16.91 0.97
CA TRP A 433 -0.83 -17.73 2.12
C TRP A 433 0.09 -17.55 3.34
N HIS A 434 1.20 -16.83 3.20
CA HIS A 434 2.20 -16.72 4.26
C HIS A 434 1.63 -16.11 5.54
N GLU A 435 0.80 -15.08 5.45
CA GLU A 435 0.20 -14.46 6.64
C GLU A 435 -0.66 -15.45 7.43
N SER A 436 -1.56 -16.16 6.74
CA SER A 436 -2.43 -17.18 7.34
C SER A 436 -1.61 -18.34 7.93
N VAL A 437 -0.60 -18.83 7.20
CA VAL A 437 0.23 -19.96 7.61
C VAL A 437 1.11 -19.60 8.80
N PHE A 438 1.84 -18.49 8.74
CA PHE A 438 2.70 -18.07 9.86
C PHE A 438 1.89 -17.80 11.13
N THR A 439 0.69 -17.22 10.98
CA THR A 439 -0.19 -17.01 12.13
C THR A 439 -0.69 -18.33 12.71
N THR A 440 -1.05 -19.30 11.85
CA THR A 440 -1.40 -20.67 12.28
C THR A 440 -0.28 -21.28 13.10
N LEU A 441 0.95 -21.28 12.57
CA LEU A 441 2.12 -21.86 13.24
C LEU A 441 2.44 -21.16 14.56
N ALA A 442 2.32 -19.84 14.61
CA ALA A 442 2.54 -19.06 15.83
C ALA A 442 1.52 -19.41 16.93
N SER A 443 0.23 -19.49 16.58
CA SER A 443 -0.84 -19.89 17.49
C SER A 443 -0.66 -21.31 18.01
N MET A 444 -0.34 -22.26 17.12
CA MET A 444 -0.05 -23.64 17.52
C MET A 444 1.15 -23.73 18.48
N THR A 445 2.22 -23.00 18.20
CA THR A 445 3.43 -22.94 19.04
C THR A 445 3.11 -22.35 20.43
N LYS A 446 2.24 -21.34 20.49
CA LYS A 446 1.81 -20.71 21.74
C LYS A 446 1.01 -21.68 22.64
N VAL A 447 0.13 -22.48 22.06
CA VAL A 447 -0.76 -23.39 22.80
C VAL A 447 -0.07 -24.72 23.09
N GLY A 448 0.40 -25.42 22.06
CA GLY A 448 0.97 -26.77 22.17
C GLY A 448 2.43 -26.82 22.60
N LYS A 449 3.12 -25.66 22.70
CA LYS A 449 4.52 -25.54 23.15
C LYS A 449 5.43 -26.52 22.41
N LEU A 450 6.29 -27.26 23.12
CA LEU A 450 7.28 -28.18 22.54
C LEU A 450 6.64 -29.29 21.69
N LYS A 451 5.51 -29.86 22.13
CA LYS A 451 4.83 -30.96 21.41
C LYS A 451 4.37 -30.53 20.02
N ALA A 452 3.87 -29.29 19.89
CA ALA A 452 3.48 -28.74 18.59
C ALA A 452 4.70 -28.44 17.70
N VAL A 453 5.83 -28.03 18.28
CA VAL A 453 7.06 -27.80 17.50
C VAL A 453 7.62 -29.13 16.99
N GLU A 454 7.58 -30.20 17.78
CA GLU A 454 8.01 -31.54 17.35
C GLU A 454 7.19 -32.03 16.15
N THR A 455 5.86 -31.89 16.17
CA THR A 455 5.00 -32.29 15.03
C THR A 455 5.25 -31.44 13.78
N MET A 456 5.54 -30.14 13.94
CA MET A 456 5.94 -29.27 12.82
C MET A 456 7.26 -29.72 12.19
N ILE A 457 8.25 -30.09 13.00
CA ILE A 457 9.56 -30.59 12.51
C ILE A 457 9.39 -31.94 11.82
N GLU A 458 8.60 -32.86 12.37
CA GLU A 458 8.29 -34.15 11.73
C GLU A 458 7.64 -33.97 10.36
N SER A 459 6.84 -32.92 10.20
CA SER A 459 6.18 -32.55 8.93
C SER A 459 7.08 -31.77 7.96
N GLY A 460 8.31 -31.43 8.37
CA GLY A 460 9.30 -30.73 7.53
C GLY A 460 9.12 -29.22 7.42
N VAL A 461 8.37 -28.59 8.34
CA VAL A 461 8.19 -27.13 8.40
C VAL A 461 9.52 -26.41 8.53
N ASP A 462 10.41 -26.91 9.38
CA ASP A 462 11.76 -26.39 9.60
C ASP A 462 12.56 -26.27 8.29
N LYS A 463 12.55 -27.31 7.44
CA LYS A 463 13.23 -27.32 6.15
C LYS A 463 12.65 -26.27 5.20
N LYS A 464 11.34 -26.07 5.21
CA LYS A 464 10.65 -25.07 4.38
C LYS A 464 10.95 -23.66 4.84
N LEU A 465 11.01 -23.42 6.15
CA LEU A 465 11.46 -22.14 6.71
C LEU A 465 12.89 -21.81 6.26
N LEU A 466 13.80 -22.78 6.21
CA LEU A 466 15.16 -22.55 5.69
C LEU A 466 15.19 -22.17 4.21
N VAL A 467 14.32 -22.77 3.39
CA VAL A 467 14.18 -22.39 1.98
C VAL A 467 13.65 -20.95 1.86
N LEU A 468 12.67 -20.57 2.67
CA LEU A 468 12.13 -19.21 2.70
C LEU A 468 13.17 -18.18 3.15
N LEU A 469 14.09 -18.54 4.06
CA LEU A 469 15.19 -17.64 4.45
C LEU A 469 16.12 -17.30 3.29
N GLY A 470 16.34 -18.23 2.37
CA GLY A 470 17.20 -18.00 1.19
C GLY A 470 16.48 -17.30 0.04
N ASN A 471 15.22 -17.68 -0.22
CA ASN A 471 14.53 -17.38 -1.48
C ASN A 471 13.19 -16.63 -1.32
N GLY A 472 12.70 -16.36 -0.11
CA GLY A 472 11.44 -15.65 0.12
C GLY A 472 11.60 -14.12 0.13
N SER A 473 10.48 -13.38 0.11
CA SER A 473 10.47 -11.93 0.36
C SER A 473 10.99 -11.56 1.75
N GLU A 474 11.39 -10.30 1.96
CA GLU A 474 11.88 -9.79 3.24
C GLU A 474 10.90 -10.06 4.40
N ILE A 475 9.60 -9.92 4.15
CA ILE A 475 8.53 -10.20 5.13
C ILE A 475 8.52 -11.68 5.50
N SER A 476 8.57 -12.57 4.49
CA SER A 476 8.59 -14.02 4.68
C SER A 476 9.85 -14.47 5.42
N GLN A 477 11.01 -13.90 5.08
CA GLN A 477 12.27 -14.13 5.78
C GLN A 477 12.16 -13.70 7.25
N HIS A 478 11.58 -12.54 7.53
CA HIS A 478 11.37 -12.07 8.90
C HIS A 478 10.51 -13.04 9.71
N HIS A 479 9.35 -13.46 9.18
CA HIS A 479 8.49 -14.43 9.85
C HIS A 479 9.19 -15.78 10.06
N ALA A 480 9.96 -16.25 9.09
CA ALA A 480 10.74 -17.48 9.23
C ALA A 480 11.80 -17.40 10.34
N ILE A 481 12.48 -16.25 10.49
CA ILE A 481 13.43 -16.01 11.59
C ILE A 481 12.71 -16.07 12.93
N VAL A 482 11.57 -15.39 13.05
CA VAL A 482 10.78 -15.36 14.29
C VAL A 482 10.33 -16.77 14.68
N MET A 483 9.86 -17.57 13.73
CA MET A 483 9.42 -18.95 13.99
C MET A 483 10.57 -19.89 14.37
N LEU A 484 11.70 -19.83 13.66
CA LEU A 484 12.85 -20.66 14.03
C LEU A 484 13.43 -20.27 15.40
N LYS A 485 13.36 -18.98 15.74
CA LYS A 485 13.75 -18.50 17.07
C LYS A 485 12.83 -19.05 18.15
N THR A 486 11.51 -19.05 17.96
CA THR A 486 10.57 -19.61 18.94
C THR A 486 10.76 -21.12 19.10
N PHE A 487 11.07 -21.85 18.03
CA PHE A 487 11.39 -23.28 18.10
C PHE A 487 12.62 -23.54 18.99
N CYS A 488 13.69 -22.76 18.80
CA CYS A 488 14.89 -22.84 19.65
C CYS A 488 14.59 -22.48 21.12
N GLU A 489 13.82 -21.42 21.37
CA GLU A 489 13.46 -20.97 22.72
C GLU A 489 12.65 -22.02 23.48
N LEU A 490 11.85 -22.82 22.78
CA LEU A 490 11.07 -23.93 23.34
C LEU A 490 11.88 -25.23 23.51
N GLY A 491 13.16 -25.25 23.12
CA GLY A 491 14.05 -26.40 23.30
C GLY A 491 13.95 -27.47 22.21
N ALA A 492 13.42 -27.13 21.03
CA ALA A 492 13.31 -28.10 19.95
C ALA A 492 14.70 -28.51 19.40
N PRO A 493 14.91 -29.81 19.06
CA PRO A 493 16.20 -30.32 18.60
C PRO A 493 16.48 -29.95 17.13
N LEU A 494 16.70 -28.66 16.86
CA LEU A 494 17.04 -28.16 15.53
C LEU A 494 18.48 -28.49 15.09
N GLN A 495 19.28 -29.13 15.95
CA GLN A 495 20.71 -29.45 15.70
C GLN A 495 20.93 -30.33 14.46
N GLY A 496 19.97 -31.18 14.08
CA GLY A 496 20.05 -31.99 12.86
C GLY A 496 19.86 -31.20 11.56
N CYS A 497 19.16 -30.07 11.61
CA CYS A 497 18.77 -29.28 10.44
C CYS A 497 19.52 -27.94 10.33
N MET A 498 19.97 -27.39 11.47
CA MET A 498 20.66 -26.10 11.59
C MET A 498 22.10 -26.28 12.08
N GLY A 499 22.87 -27.17 11.44
CA GLY A 499 24.29 -27.31 11.76
C GLY A 499 25.12 -26.06 11.39
N PRO A 500 26.34 -25.89 11.93
CA PRO A 500 27.23 -24.77 11.60
C PRO A 500 27.50 -24.61 10.10
N ALA A 501 27.43 -25.69 9.32
CA ALA A 501 27.56 -25.68 7.87
C ALA A 501 26.39 -24.99 7.16
N VAL A 502 25.15 -25.18 7.63
CA VAL A 502 23.94 -24.58 7.02
C VAL A 502 23.88 -23.09 7.33
N LEU A 503 24.24 -22.69 8.57
CA LEU A 503 24.27 -21.29 9.00
C LEU A 503 25.19 -20.42 8.14
N ILE A 504 26.27 -20.98 7.59
CA ILE A 504 27.20 -20.24 6.73
C ILE A 504 26.55 -19.82 5.41
N HIS A 505 25.59 -20.60 4.90
CA HIS A 505 24.94 -20.36 3.61
C HIS A 505 23.68 -19.51 3.73
N LEU A 506 23.24 -19.17 4.95
CA LEU A 506 22.10 -18.29 5.17
C LEU A 506 22.47 -16.82 4.91
N PRO A 507 21.51 -15.99 4.48
CA PRO A 507 21.68 -14.54 4.46
C PRO A 507 22.16 -14.00 5.80
N TRP A 508 23.01 -12.98 5.76
CA TRP A 508 23.74 -12.50 6.94
C TRP A 508 22.82 -12.07 8.09
N HIS A 509 21.68 -11.45 7.78
CA HIS A 509 20.68 -11.02 8.75
C HIS A 509 19.99 -12.21 9.47
N ALA A 510 19.69 -13.28 8.74
CA ALA A 510 19.10 -14.51 9.27
C ALA A 510 20.11 -15.23 10.17
N ARG A 511 21.36 -15.32 9.72
CA ARG A 511 22.45 -15.91 10.49
C ARG A 511 22.69 -15.19 11.82
N ILE A 512 22.76 -13.85 11.82
CA ILE A 512 22.93 -13.06 13.06
C ILE A 512 21.84 -13.42 14.08
N SER A 513 20.60 -13.55 13.61
CA SER A 513 19.43 -13.76 14.45
C SER A 513 19.38 -15.18 15.03
N LEU A 514 19.80 -16.20 14.25
CA LEU A 514 19.64 -17.61 14.60
C LEU A 514 20.89 -18.23 15.25
N GLU A 515 22.09 -17.74 14.94
CA GLU A 515 23.35 -18.35 15.40
C GLU A 515 23.46 -18.42 16.93
N ARG A 516 22.98 -17.40 17.65
CA ARG A 516 22.98 -17.38 19.12
C ARG A 516 22.19 -18.55 19.72
N PHE A 517 21.12 -18.96 19.06
CA PHE A 517 20.23 -20.00 19.54
C PHE A 517 20.74 -21.41 19.21
N VAL A 518 21.42 -21.56 18.08
CA VAL A 518 22.00 -22.84 17.64
C VAL A 518 23.27 -23.19 18.41
N LEU A 519 24.11 -22.20 18.75
CA LEU A 519 25.41 -22.42 19.41
C LEU A 519 25.32 -22.55 20.94
N PHE A 520 24.23 -22.11 21.58
CA PHE A 520 24.04 -22.25 23.02
C PHE A 520 23.36 -23.59 23.35
N ASP A 521 24.17 -24.60 23.61
CA ASP A 521 23.74 -25.73 24.41
C ASP A 521 23.63 -25.26 25.87
N GLN A 522 22.42 -25.26 26.45
CA GLN A 522 22.22 -24.97 27.88
C GLN A 522 22.92 -26.02 28.78
N SER A 523 23.45 -27.12 28.23
CA SER A 523 23.96 -28.26 29.01
C SER A 523 25.48 -28.41 29.10
N VAL A 524 26.31 -27.59 28.44
CA VAL A 524 27.78 -27.77 28.45
C VAL A 524 28.55 -26.50 28.79
N PRO A 525 29.01 -26.32 30.05
CA PRO A 525 30.18 -25.50 30.31
C PRO A 525 31.43 -26.35 30.04
N PRO A 526 32.39 -25.81 29.29
CA PRO A 526 33.69 -25.69 29.91
C PRO A 526 34.25 -24.29 29.66
N SER A 527 34.89 -23.71 30.67
CA SER A 527 35.93 -22.73 30.40
C SER A 527 36.90 -23.32 29.36
N PRO A 528 37.35 -22.53 28.37
CA PRO A 528 38.23 -23.06 27.35
C PRO A 528 39.53 -23.50 28.04
N LYS A 529 39.91 -24.78 27.90
CA LYS A 529 41.27 -25.17 28.29
C LYS A 529 42.22 -24.43 27.33
N PRO A 530 43.28 -23.75 27.81
CA PRO A 530 44.21 -23.00 26.97
C PRO A 530 44.73 -23.81 25.77
N GLN A 531 44.96 -25.11 25.98
CA GLN A 531 45.37 -26.07 24.96
C GLN A 531 44.41 -26.16 23.75
N GLN A 532 43.10 -26.03 23.96
CA GLN A 532 42.11 -26.07 22.88
C GLN A 532 42.11 -24.78 22.06
N PHE A 533 42.37 -23.64 22.70
CA PHE A 533 42.51 -22.36 22.03
C PHE A 533 43.79 -22.29 21.20
N ASP A 534 44.90 -22.85 21.70
CA ASP A 534 46.16 -22.93 20.95
C ASP A 534 46.02 -23.75 19.66
N VAL A 535 45.23 -24.84 19.69
CA VAL A 535 44.92 -25.64 18.50
C VAL A 535 44.11 -24.83 17.48
N ILE A 536 43.12 -24.04 17.94
CA ILE A 536 42.33 -23.17 17.07
C ILE A 536 43.20 -22.07 16.45
N LEU A 537 44.09 -21.45 17.23
CA LEU A 537 45.05 -20.45 16.73
C LEU A 537 46.03 -21.05 15.72
N HIS A 538 46.47 -22.29 15.91
CA HIS A 538 47.30 -22.99 14.93
C HIS A 538 46.54 -23.19 13.61
N LYS A 539 45.28 -23.67 13.67
CA LYS A 539 44.42 -23.84 12.49
C LYS A 539 44.19 -22.53 11.71
N ILE A 540 43.92 -21.41 12.40
CA ILE A 540 43.72 -20.10 11.76
C ILE A 540 44.98 -19.56 11.04
N ARG A 541 46.17 -20.04 11.44
CA ARG A 541 47.46 -19.68 10.81
C ARG A 541 47.80 -20.54 9.60
N GLN A 542 47.10 -21.65 9.39
CA GLN A 542 47.30 -22.49 8.21
C GLN A 542 46.84 -21.79 6.93
N ARG A 543 47.21 -22.36 5.76
CA ARG A 543 46.79 -21.84 4.44
C ARG A 543 45.47 -22.45 3.94
N ASP A 544 45.02 -23.56 4.51
CA ASP A 544 43.79 -24.23 4.07
C ASP A 544 42.56 -23.42 4.51
N SER A 545 41.77 -22.97 3.54
CA SER A 545 40.50 -22.25 3.76
C SER A 545 39.51 -23.02 4.62
N LYS A 546 39.45 -24.35 4.51
CA LYS A 546 38.50 -25.18 5.26
C LYS A 546 38.86 -25.22 6.74
N GLU A 547 40.15 -25.40 7.05
CA GLU A 547 40.64 -25.37 8.42
C GLU A 547 40.52 -23.98 9.06
N ILE A 548 40.70 -22.91 8.27
CA ILE A 548 40.48 -21.53 8.74
C ILE A 548 38.99 -21.32 9.09
N ILE A 549 38.06 -21.78 8.25
CA ILE A 549 36.62 -21.66 8.52
C ILE A 549 36.24 -22.44 9.78
N GLU A 550 36.70 -23.69 9.93
CA GLU A 550 36.49 -24.48 11.16
C GLU A 550 37.04 -23.77 12.40
N ALA A 551 38.22 -23.16 12.28
CA ALA A 551 38.82 -22.40 13.37
C ALA A 551 38.01 -21.14 13.72
N ILE A 552 37.54 -20.38 12.73
CA ILE A 552 36.67 -19.22 12.95
C ILE A 552 35.37 -19.66 13.63
N GLN A 553 34.75 -20.76 13.18
CA GLN A 553 33.56 -21.32 13.83
C GLN A 553 33.83 -21.73 15.29
N GLY A 554 34.98 -22.34 15.57
CA GLY A 554 35.41 -22.67 16.92
C GLY A 554 35.63 -21.46 17.83
N LEU A 555 35.87 -20.27 17.26
CA LEU A 555 36.01 -19.01 18.02
C LEU A 555 34.67 -18.33 18.32
N LEU A 556 33.58 -18.63 17.61
CA LEU A 556 32.28 -17.96 17.80
C LEU A 556 31.69 -18.15 19.22
N PRO A 557 31.75 -19.36 19.83
CA PRO A 557 31.33 -19.53 21.23
C PRO A 557 32.18 -18.71 22.22
N LEU A 558 33.46 -18.50 21.92
CA LEU A 558 34.33 -17.63 22.73
C LEU A 558 33.97 -16.16 22.54
N ALA A 559 33.63 -15.75 21.32
CA ALA A 559 33.20 -14.40 21.01
C ALA A 559 31.88 -14.03 21.72
N GLU A 560 30.93 -14.96 21.88
CA GLU A 560 29.72 -14.72 22.69
C GLU A 560 30.05 -14.40 24.15
N ARG A 561 31.12 -15.00 24.68
CA ARG A 561 31.63 -14.79 26.04
C ARG A 561 32.71 -13.71 26.14
N ALA A 562 32.85 -12.86 25.13
CA ALA A 562 33.91 -11.85 25.05
C ALA A 562 33.93 -10.82 26.21
N LYS A 563 32.85 -10.70 26.99
CA LYS A 563 32.81 -9.87 28.21
C LYS A 563 33.41 -10.56 29.44
N ASP A 564 33.56 -11.87 29.43
CA ASP A 564 34.17 -12.61 30.54
C ASP A 564 35.65 -12.24 30.60
N SER A 565 36.12 -11.75 31.76
CA SER A 565 37.50 -11.27 31.93
C SER A 565 38.55 -12.29 31.50
N THR A 566 38.34 -13.57 31.80
CA THR A 566 39.25 -14.66 31.44
C THR A 566 39.31 -14.92 29.93
N VAL A 567 38.19 -14.80 29.23
CA VAL A 567 38.11 -14.96 27.76
C VAL A 567 38.67 -13.72 27.08
N GLN A 568 38.40 -12.54 27.64
CA GLN A 568 38.94 -11.29 27.15
C GLN A 568 40.47 -11.24 27.22
N ASP A 569 41.05 -11.64 28.34
CA ASP A 569 42.52 -11.70 28.50
C ASP A 569 43.15 -12.69 27.50
N LEU A 570 42.49 -13.85 27.29
CA LEU A 570 42.92 -14.87 26.34
C LEU A 570 42.86 -14.39 24.88
N LEU A 571 41.78 -13.72 24.50
CA LEU A 571 41.61 -13.21 23.13
C LEU A 571 42.53 -12.03 22.86
N LEU A 572 42.53 -10.99 23.72
CA LEU A 572 43.34 -9.78 23.55
C LEU A 572 44.85 -10.03 23.72
N GLY A 573 45.24 -10.99 24.56
CA GLY A 573 46.63 -11.40 24.75
C GLY A 573 47.21 -12.23 23.60
N SER A 574 46.39 -12.65 22.64
CA SER A 574 46.80 -13.47 21.49
C SER A 574 47.11 -12.65 20.23
N ASN A 575 47.80 -13.28 19.27
CA ASN A 575 48.03 -12.70 17.92
C ASN A 575 46.83 -12.84 16.97
N LEU A 576 45.63 -13.15 17.49
CA LEU A 576 44.42 -13.39 16.70
C LEU A 576 44.07 -12.17 15.83
N PHE A 577 44.00 -10.97 16.40
CA PHE A 577 43.54 -9.77 15.68
C PHE A 577 44.44 -9.37 14.52
N GLY A 578 45.77 -9.53 14.66
CA GLY A 578 46.70 -9.31 13.55
C GLY A 578 46.45 -10.28 12.40
N ARG A 579 46.10 -11.54 12.71
CA ARG A 579 45.71 -12.53 11.71
C ARG A 579 44.33 -12.23 11.09
N LEU A 580 43.35 -11.75 11.86
CA LEU A 580 42.04 -11.35 11.33
C LEU A 580 42.15 -10.19 10.32
N SER A 581 42.97 -9.17 10.61
CA SER A 581 43.24 -8.09 9.64
C SER A 581 43.84 -8.63 8.34
N LEU A 582 44.84 -9.53 8.42
CA LEU A 582 45.42 -10.17 7.24
C LEU A 582 44.38 -10.97 6.42
N LEU A 583 43.48 -11.69 7.09
CA LEU A 583 42.44 -12.47 6.42
C LEU A 583 41.43 -11.57 5.69
N LEU A 584 41.09 -10.39 6.24
CA LEU A 584 40.21 -9.41 5.57
C LEU A 584 40.84 -8.78 4.33
N GLN A 585 42.16 -8.60 4.33
CA GLN A 585 42.94 -7.93 3.27
C GLN A 585 43.22 -8.81 2.03
N CYS A 586 43.11 -10.14 2.13
CA CYS A 586 43.44 -11.06 1.05
C CYS A 586 42.74 -10.70 -0.28
N ARG A 587 43.53 -10.50 -1.34
CA ARG A 587 43.09 -10.07 -2.69
C ARG A 587 43.06 -11.17 -3.74
N GLU A 588 43.39 -12.41 -3.37
CA GLU A 588 43.37 -13.55 -4.28
C GLU A 588 41.91 -13.97 -4.55
N VAL A 589 41.61 -14.28 -5.81
CA VAL A 589 40.25 -14.52 -6.35
C VAL A 589 39.94 -16.02 -6.33
N GLU A 590 40.14 -16.68 -5.20
CA GLU A 590 39.67 -18.05 -4.99
C GLU A 590 38.35 -18.04 -4.23
N SER A 591 37.34 -18.79 -4.71
CA SER A 591 36.00 -18.85 -4.12
C SER A 591 36.01 -19.17 -2.62
N ASN A 592 36.88 -20.08 -2.20
CA ASN A 592 37.00 -20.47 -0.80
C ASN A 592 37.59 -19.35 0.08
N GLN A 593 38.35 -18.42 -0.50
CA GLN A 593 38.96 -17.29 0.20
C GLN A 593 37.95 -16.16 0.45
N ASN A 594 36.93 -16.03 -0.42
CA ASN A 594 35.80 -15.14 -0.18
C ASN A 594 34.99 -15.58 1.05
N GLN A 595 34.72 -16.88 1.17
CA GLN A 595 34.03 -17.42 2.33
C GLN A 595 34.81 -17.15 3.62
N VAL A 596 36.14 -17.36 3.62
CA VAL A 596 37.02 -17.01 4.76
C VAL A 596 36.90 -15.52 5.14
N ARG A 597 36.88 -14.61 4.16
CA ARG A 597 36.72 -13.16 4.40
C ARG A 597 35.37 -12.82 5.02
N SER A 598 34.28 -13.36 4.49
CA SER A 598 32.93 -13.19 5.05
C SER A 598 32.84 -13.73 6.48
N GLN A 599 33.38 -14.93 6.75
CA GLN A 599 33.43 -15.50 8.10
C GLN A 599 34.27 -14.65 9.06
N THR A 600 35.39 -14.10 8.57
CA THR A 600 36.26 -13.22 9.36
C THR A 600 35.54 -11.93 9.73
N ALA A 601 34.85 -11.29 8.77
CA ALA A 601 34.03 -10.10 9.02
C ALA A 601 32.93 -10.37 10.05
N PHE A 602 32.30 -11.55 9.99
CA PHE A 602 31.29 -11.98 10.96
C PHE A 602 31.86 -12.13 12.37
N LEU A 603 33.02 -12.77 12.54
CA LEU A 603 33.69 -12.90 13.84
C LEU A 603 34.08 -11.54 14.42
N VAL A 604 34.61 -10.63 13.60
CA VAL A 604 34.96 -9.26 14.01
C VAL A 604 33.73 -8.51 14.49
N MET A 605 32.63 -8.57 13.74
CA MET A 605 31.35 -8.00 14.14
C MET A 605 30.89 -8.55 15.49
N LYS A 606 30.94 -9.88 15.66
CA LYS A 606 30.51 -10.52 16.90
C LYS A 606 31.29 -10.03 18.11
N LEU A 607 32.62 -10.02 18.00
CA LEU A 607 33.53 -9.53 19.04
C LEU A 607 33.28 -8.05 19.37
N ALA A 608 32.92 -7.20 18.39
CA ALA A 608 32.53 -5.82 18.63
C ALA A 608 31.24 -5.72 19.45
N CYS A 609 30.20 -6.45 19.03
CA CYS A 609 28.86 -6.36 19.61
C CYS A 609 28.80 -6.93 21.03
N THR A 610 29.46 -8.07 21.26
CA THR A 610 29.47 -8.73 22.57
C THR A 610 30.55 -8.14 23.47
N GLY A 611 31.78 -8.01 22.99
CA GLY A 611 32.94 -7.57 23.77
C GLY A 611 32.99 -6.07 24.04
N GLY A 612 32.43 -5.24 23.15
CA GLY A 612 32.34 -3.80 23.32
C GLY A 612 33.68 -3.05 23.12
N GLU A 613 33.89 -1.98 23.89
CA GLU A 613 34.93 -0.97 23.67
C GLU A 613 36.38 -1.51 23.58
N PRO A 614 36.84 -2.49 24.40
CA PRO A 614 38.20 -3.00 24.32
C PRO A 614 38.55 -3.63 22.97
N TYR A 615 37.59 -4.32 22.36
CA TYR A 615 37.75 -4.97 21.06
C TYR A 615 37.70 -3.94 19.94
N VAL A 616 36.77 -2.97 20.03
CA VAL A 616 36.69 -1.85 19.09
C VAL A 616 37.99 -1.05 19.08
N HIS A 617 38.59 -0.77 20.24
CA HIS A 617 39.89 -0.12 20.34
C HIS A 617 40.96 -0.90 19.58
N ARG A 618 41.05 -2.22 19.78
CA ARG A 618 42.00 -3.09 19.08
C ARG A 618 41.77 -3.12 17.56
N PHE A 619 40.51 -3.06 17.12
CA PHE A 619 40.17 -2.97 15.69
C PHE A 619 40.64 -1.66 15.06
N LEU A 620 40.58 -0.55 15.80
CA LEU A 620 41.04 0.74 15.34
C LEU A 620 42.58 0.83 15.28
N GLU A 621 43.30 0.18 16.21
CA GLU A 621 44.76 0.06 16.17
C GLU A 621 45.26 -0.69 14.93
N LEU A 622 44.54 -1.75 14.55
CA LEU A 622 44.91 -2.65 13.44
C LEU A 622 44.23 -2.28 12.11
N ASN A 623 43.53 -1.15 12.02
CA ASN A 623 42.81 -0.69 10.84
C ASN A 623 41.76 -1.67 10.28
N ILE A 624 41.23 -2.56 11.10
CA ILE A 624 40.23 -3.57 10.69
C ILE A 624 38.96 -2.91 10.14
N VAL A 625 38.55 -1.77 10.70
CA VAL A 625 37.38 -1.01 10.20
C VAL A 625 37.64 -0.48 8.77
N HIS A 626 38.86 -0.03 8.47
CA HIS A 626 39.24 0.40 7.13
C HIS A 626 39.35 -0.77 6.15
N ASP A 627 39.83 -1.93 6.62
CA ASP A 627 39.85 -3.17 5.83
C ASP A 627 38.42 -3.58 5.44
N LEU A 628 37.44 -3.46 6.35
CA LEU A 628 36.02 -3.70 6.06
C LEU A 628 35.45 -2.67 5.06
N ILE A 629 35.79 -1.38 5.18
CA ILE A 629 35.39 -0.37 4.17
C ILE A 629 35.99 -0.71 2.80
N GLY A 630 37.23 -1.20 2.76
CA GLY A 630 37.85 -1.68 1.52
C GLY A 630 37.15 -2.92 0.96
N MET A 631 36.71 -3.84 1.81
CA MET A 631 35.91 -5.02 1.42
C MET A 631 34.53 -4.62 0.90
N MET A 632 33.89 -3.59 1.47
CA MET A 632 32.63 -3.04 0.98
C MET A 632 32.72 -2.48 -0.45
N GLN A 633 33.93 -2.10 -0.90
CA GLN A 633 34.18 -1.55 -2.24
C GLN A 633 34.63 -2.61 -3.27
N CYS A 634 34.61 -3.90 -2.92
CA CYS A 634 34.99 -4.96 -3.86
C CYS A 634 33.89 -5.24 -4.89
N ASN A 635 34.21 -5.99 -5.95
CA ASN A 635 33.26 -6.33 -7.02
C ASN A 635 32.44 -7.61 -6.72
N ILE A 636 32.41 -8.07 -5.47
CA ILE A 636 31.78 -9.34 -5.08
C ILE A 636 30.65 -9.03 -4.09
N ASP A 637 29.43 -9.11 -4.59
CA ASP A 637 28.19 -8.81 -3.88
C ASP A 637 28.12 -9.35 -2.44
N GLU A 638 28.35 -10.64 -2.23
CA GLU A 638 28.30 -11.29 -0.91
C GLU A 638 29.31 -10.68 0.09
N LEU A 639 30.49 -10.28 -0.40
CA LEU A 639 31.51 -9.65 0.43
C LEU A 639 31.16 -8.20 0.73
N GLN A 640 30.55 -7.49 -0.22
CA GLN A 640 30.09 -6.13 0.03
C GLN A 640 29.02 -6.11 1.13
N ASP A 641 28.05 -7.04 1.06
CA ASP A 641 26.98 -7.17 2.05
C ASP A 641 27.55 -7.58 3.41
N SER A 642 28.42 -8.60 3.45
CA SER A 642 29.10 -9.04 4.68
C SER A 642 29.88 -7.90 5.36
N ALA A 643 30.57 -7.07 4.57
CA ALA A 643 31.34 -5.94 5.10
C ALA A 643 30.44 -4.81 5.59
N TYR A 644 29.41 -4.46 4.83
CA TYR A 644 28.45 -3.43 5.23
C TYR A 644 27.75 -3.80 6.54
N TYR A 645 27.17 -5.00 6.64
CA TYR A 645 26.47 -5.40 7.86
C TYR A 645 27.42 -5.50 9.06
N ALA A 646 28.69 -5.90 8.86
CA ALA A 646 29.69 -5.86 9.91
C ALA A 646 29.93 -4.43 10.40
N LEU A 647 30.11 -3.49 9.48
CA LEU A 647 30.29 -2.06 9.78
C LEU A 647 29.07 -1.48 10.50
N HIS A 648 27.87 -1.76 9.98
CA HIS A 648 26.60 -1.39 10.58
C HIS A 648 26.57 -1.81 12.07
N GLN A 649 26.75 -3.10 12.35
CA GLN A 649 26.73 -3.62 13.72
C GLN A 649 27.83 -3.02 14.61
N ILE A 650 29.06 -2.84 14.10
CA ILE A 650 30.17 -2.23 14.84
C ILE A 650 29.86 -0.77 15.21
N VAL A 651 29.25 0.00 14.30
CA VAL A 651 28.88 1.40 14.50
C VAL A 651 27.80 1.55 15.58
N PHE A 652 26.88 0.60 15.68
CA PHE A 652 25.87 0.54 16.74
C PHE A 652 26.34 -0.14 18.05
N ALA A 653 27.50 -0.82 18.05
CA ALA A 653 28.02 -1.51 19.22
C ALA A 653 28.50 -0.55 20.34
N LYS A 654 28.66 -1.09 21.55
CA LYS A 654 29.26 -0.35 22.67
C LYS A 654 30.73 -0.05 22.36
N GLY A 655 31.04 1.19 21.97
CA GLY A 655 32.35 1.61 21.46
C GLY A 655 32.31 2.22 20.06
N GLY A 656 31.17 2.19 19.37
CA GLY A 656 30.99 2.79 18.04
C GLY A 656 31.30 4.28 17.98
N SER A 657 31.19 5.03 19.09
CA SER A 657 31.62 6.43 19.18
C SER A 657 33.11 6.61 18.88
N LEU A 658 33.96 5.65 19.26
CA LEU A 658 35.40 5.66 18.94
C LEU A 658 35.63 5.49 17.44
N VAL A 659 34.82 4.66 16.79
CA VAL A 659 34.87 4.45 15.33
C VAL A 659 34.51 5.75 14.61
N LEU A 660 33.42 6.40 15.03
CA LEU A 660 32.99 7.68 14.46
C LEU A 660 34.04 8.79 14.70
N GLN A 661 34.66 8.83 15.89
CA GLN A 661 35.75 9.76 16.16
C GLN A 661 36.96 9.50 15.24
N ARG A 662 37.29 8.22 15.00
CA ARG A 662 38.36 7.86 14.07
C ARG A 662 38.02 8.23 12.62
N PHE A 663 36.76 8.10 12.21
CA PHE A 663 36.29 8.52 10.89
C PHE A 663 36.46 10.02 10.68
N LEU A 664 36.17 10.83 11.71
CA LEU A 664 36.43 12.27 11.69
C LEU A 664 37.92 12.62 11.58
N GLN A 665 38.77 11.91 12.33
CA GLN A 665 40.22 12.15 12.33
C GLN A 665 40.88 11.84 10.98
N LEU A 666 40.43 10.77 10.30
CA LEU A 666 41.05 10.26 9.07
C LEU A 666 40.37 10.73 7.79
N GLY A 667 39.34 11.57 7.90
CA GLY A 667 38.55 12.03 6.75
C GLY A 667 37.84 10.88 6.02
N THR A 668 37.37 9.88 6.76
CA THR A 668 36.68 8.71 6.18
C THR A 668 35.27 9.09 5.70
N ILE A 669 34.61 10.04 6.36
CA ILE A 669 33.25 10.49 6.01
C ILE A 669 33.21 11.04 4.58
N GLU A 670 34.18 11.88 4.25
CA GLU A 670 34.36 12.49 2.93
C GLU A 670 34.56 11.41 1.87
N LYS A 671 35.36 10.38 2.19
CA LYS A 671 35.58 9.23 1.29
C LYS A 671 34.28 8.45 1.07
N LEU A 672 33.49 8.19 2.11
CA LEU A 672 32.20 7.52 2.00
C LEU A 672 31.19 8.33 1.18
N VAL A 673 31.15 9.65 1.35
CA VAL A 673 30.28 10.53 0.55
C VAL A 673 30.70 10.51 -0.93
N ASN A 674 32.00 10.42 -1.23
CA ASN A 674 32.49 10.28 -2.61
C ASN A 674 32.15 8.91 -3.23
N LEU A 675 31.88 7.87 -2.44
CA LEU A 675 31.43 6.58 -2.99
C LEU A 675 30.03 6.67 -3.63
N LEU A 676 29.23 7.68 -3.30
CA LEU A 676 27.93 7.90 -3.94
C LEU A 676 28.06 8.22 -5.45
N ASP A 677 29.24 8.67 -5.90
CA ASP A 677 29.51 8.95 -7.32
C ASP A 677 30.15 7.76 -8.06
N CYS A 678 30.38 6.61 -7.40
CA CYS A 678 31.07 5.49 -8.03
C CYS A 678 30.24 4.85 -9.17
N LYS A 679 30.83 3.98 -10.00
CA LYS A 679 30.08 3.33 -11.09
C LYS A 679 29.20 2.16 -10.63
N SER A 680 29.59 1.48 -9.56
CA SER A 680 28.89 0.29 -9.05
C SER A 680 27.63 0.70 -8.30
N LEU A 681 26.45 0.32 -8.81
CA LEU A 681 25.16 0.62 -8.18
C LEU A 681 25.09 0.09 -6.74
N LYS A 682 25.55 -1.16 -6.50
CA LYS A 682 25.57 -1.77 -5.17
C LYS A 682 26.48 -1.04 -4.19
N THR A 683 27.66 -0.60 -4.64
CA THR A 683 28.58 0.18 -3.79
C THR A 683 27.96 1.53 -3.40
N LYS A 684 27.20 2.17 -4.30
CA LYS A 684 26.46 3.40 -3.98
C LYS A 684 25.39 3.15 -2.92
N ASP A 685 24.63 2.08 -3.07
CA ASP A 685 23.54 1.73 -2.14
C ASP A 685 24.09 1.46 -0.74
N LEU A 686 25.08 0.57 -0.61
CA LEU A 686 25.69 0.27 0.69
C LEU A 686 26.39 1.48 1.33
N ALA A 687 27.01 2.35 0.51
CA ALA A 687 27.58 3.61 1.01
C ALA A 687 26.49 4.56 1.51
N MET A 688 25.36 4.66 0.80
CA MET A 688 24.19 5.44 1.23
C MET A 688 23.64 4.89 2.55
N GLN A 689 23.46 3.58 2.67
CA GLN A 689 22.97 2.93 3.89
C GLN A 689 23.91 3.18 5.09
N LEU A 690 25.22 3.04 4.91
CA LEU A 690 26.20 3.34 5.97
C LEU A 690 26.21 4.83 6.36
N LEU A 691 25.98 5.75 5.42
CA LEU A 691 25.84 7.18 5.73
C LEU A 691 24.55 7.45 6.53
N VAL A 692 23.46 6.73 6.25
CA VAL A 692 22.23 6.78 7.06
C VAL A 692 22.51 6.25 8.48
N ASP A 693 23.25 5.15 8.63
CA ASP A 693 23.66 4.65 9.96
C ASP A 693 24.47 5.67 10.74
N ILE A 694 25.43 6.33 10.08
CA ILE A 694 26.21 7.43 10.67
C ILE A 694 25.29 8.61 11.04
N ALA A 695 24.21 8.88 10.30
CA ALA A 695 23.23 9.90 10.69
C ALA A 695 22.45 9.50 11.95
N VAL A 696 22.16 8.21 12.14
CA VAL A 696 21.45 7.68 13.32
C VAL A 696 22.31 7.76 14.58
N VAL A 697 23.57 7.37 14.55
CA VAL A 697 24.42 7.32 15.76
C VAL A 697 25.49 8.40 15.83
N GLY A 698 25.64 9.20 14.78
CA GLY A 698 26.68 10.22 14.65
C GLY A 698 26.62 11.31 15.71
N THR A 699 27.78 11.89 16.00
CA THR A 699 27.87 13.13 16.79
C THR A 699 27.68 14.35 15.89
N LYS A 700 27.38 15.52 16.46
CA LYS A 700 27.24 16.78 15.71
C LYS A 700 28.36 17.03 14.67
N PRO A 701 29.66 16.86 15.00
CA PRO A 701 30.73 17.03 14.01
C PRO A 701 30.67 16.06 12.84
N CYS A 702 30.15 14.83 13.03
CA CYS A 702 29.97 13.87 11.95
C CYS A 702 28.95 14.39 10.94
N ILE A 703 27.79 14.82 11.43
CA ILE A 703 26.68 15.30 10.59
C ILE A 703 27.07 16.60 9.89
N GLU A 704 27.72 17.54 10.59
CA GLU A 704 28.25 18.77 9.99
C GLU A 704 29.26 18.46 8.87
N ARG A 705 30.14 17.47 9.06
CA ARG A 705 31.10 17.07 8.03
C ARG A 705 30.42 16.46 6.81
N MET A 706 29.38 15.65 7.01
CA MET A 706 28.58 15.09 5.91
C MET A 706 27.89 16.21 5.11
N LEU A 707 27.28 17.18 5.80
CA LEU A 707 26.63 18.32 5.17
C LEU A 707 27.62 19.22 4.41
N ALA A 708 28.83 19.40 4.94
CA ALA A 708 29.93 20.12 4.28
C ALA A 708 30.46 19.38 3.05
N SER A 709 30.34 18.05 3.01
CA SER A 709 30.80 17.19 1.89
C SER A 709 29.75 17.02 0.79
N HIS A 710 28.69 17.83 0.79
CA HIS A 710 27.60 17.80 -0.20
C HIS A 710 26.81 16.47 -0.25
N VAL A 711 26.62 15.81 0.90
CA VAL A 711 25.85 14.55 0.97
C VAL A 711 24.41 14.72 0.46
N VAL A 712 23.74 15.84 0.77
CA VAL A 712 22.33 16.09 0.41
C VAL A 712 22.18 16.22 -1.09
N GLU A 713 23.06 16.99 -1.72
CA GLU A 713 23.08 17.21 -3.16
C GLU A 713 23.32 15.89 -3.93
N LYS A 714 24.18 15.02 -3.39
CA LYS A 714 24.43 13.69 -3.95
C LYS A 714 23.24 12.74 -3.78
N LEU A 715 22.59 12.71 -2.61
CA LEU A 715 21.39 11.90 -2.39
C LEU A 715 20.24 12.33 -3.32
N VAL A 716 20.06 13.64 -3.51
CA VAL A 716 19.11 14.19 -4.49
C VAL A 716 19.47 13.74 -5.91
N ALA A 717 20.75 13.74 -6.29
CA ALA A 717 21.17 13.25 -7.59
C ALA A 717 20.90 11.75 -7.79
N LEU A 718 20.97 10.94 -6.73
CA LEU A 718 20.60 9.53 -6.76
C LEU A 718 19.09 9.33 -6.93
N GLU A 719 18.26 10.08 -6.20
CA GLU A 719 16.80 10.00 -6.38
C GLU A 719 16.35 10.42 -7.78
N LYS A 720 17.04 11.39 -8.40
CA LYS A 720 16.81 11.76 -9.81
C LYS A 720 17.15 10.64 -10.80
N ALA A 721 18.04 9.72 -10.43
CA ALA A 721 18.43 8.59 -11.26
C ALA A 721 17.42 7.43 -11.25
N GLY A 722 16.44 7.44 -10.34
CA GLY A 722 15.39 6.41 -10.22
C GLY A 722 15.72 5.29 -9.24
N GLU A 723 14.91 4.22 -9.27
CA GLU A 723 15.10 3.02 -8.44
C GLU A 723 16.48 2.37 -8.68
N PRO A 724 17.19 1.89 -7.63
CA PRO A 724 16.72 1.56 -6.27
C PRO A 724 16.82 2.72 -5.23
N PHE A 725 17.11 3.94 -5.66
CA PHE A 725 17.45 5.05 -4.75
C PHE A 725 16.25 5.89 -4.31
N GLY A 726 15.01 5.44 -4.55
CA GLY A 726 13.80 6.14 -4.12
C GLY A 726 13.81 6.43 -2.62
N GLY A 727 13.61 7.71 -2.26
CA GLY A 727 13.52 8.16 -0.87
C GLY A 727 14.84 8.17 -0.07
N ALA A 728 16.01 8.14 -0.72
CA ALA A 728 17.31 8.24 -0.07
C ALA A 728 17.48 9.46 0.86
N VAL A 729 16.97 10.63 0.46
CA VAL A 729 16.94 11.86 1.27
C VAL A 729 16.03 11.68 2.48
N SER A 730 14.86 11.08 2.29
CA SER A 730 13.89 10.81 3.36
C SER A 730 14.46 9.85 4.39
N ARG A 731 15.12 8.76 3.96
CA ARG A 731 15.84 7.82 4.84
C ARG A 731 16.94 8.52 5.65
N TYR A 732 17.71 9.41 5.03
CA TYR A 732 18.73 10.20 5.73
C TYR A 732 18.14 11.10 6.82
N ILE A 733 17.02 11.77 6.54
CA ILE A 733 16.31 12.62 7.51
C ILE A 733 15.70 11.78 8.63
N GLN A 734 15.11 10.63 8.31
CA GLN A 734 14.62 9.67 9.31
C GLN A 734 15.76 9.19 10.22
N GLY A 735 16.94 8.92 9.66
CA GLY A 735 18.13 8.60 10.45
C GLY A 735 18.49 9.72 11.44
N LEU A 736 18.51 10.97 10.96
CA LEU A 736 18.73 12.15 11.81
C LEU A 736 17.64 12.31 12.90
N ASN A 737 16.39 11.96 12.61
CA ASN A 737 15.29 11.97 13.58
C ASN A 737 15.54 11.00 14.74
N MET A 738 16.14 9.84 14.46
CA MET A 738 16.48 8.83 15.46
C MET A 738 17.75 9.17 16.26
N CYS A 739 18.52 10.18 15.83
CA CYS A 739 19.80 10.52 16.44
C CYS A 739 19.70 11.07 17.85
N LYS A 740 20.18 10.30 18.84
CA LYS A 740 20.20 10.68 20.26
C LYS A 740 21.44 11.50 20.65
N ASN A 741 22.48 11.50 19.81
CA ASN A 741 23.77 12.11 20.10
C ASN A 741 23.88 13.59 19.66
N VAL A 742 22.77 14.16 19.17
CA VAL A 742 22.66 15.58 18.77
C VAL A 742 21.44 16.20 19.47
N GLN A 743 21.59 17.41 20.00
CA GLN A 743 20.51 18.07 20.72
C GLN A 743 19.33 18.39 19.80
N SER A 744 18.08 18.32 20.31
CA SER A 744 16.88 18.54 19.50
C SER A 744 16.84 19.90 18.80
N ALA A 745 17.35 20.97 19.42
CA ALA A 745 17.45 22.29 18.81
C ALA A 745 18.45 22.30 17.63
N GLU A 746 19.60 21.65 17.78
CA GLU A 746 20.61 21.53 16.73
C GLU A 746 20.10 20.67 15.55
N ARG A 747 19.39 19.58 15.85
CA ARG A 747 18.73 18.74 14.83
C ARG A 747 17.72 19.54 14.01
N ALA A 748 16.92 20.40 14.66
CA ALA A 748 15.97 21.25 13.95
C ALA A 748 16.67 22.22 12.98
N VAL A 749 17.80 22.81 13.38
CA VAL A 749 18.61 23.68 12.51
C VAL A 749 19.19 22.90 11.33
N MET A 750 19.73 21.70 11.58
CA MET A 750 20.27 20.82 10.53
C MET A 750 19.20 20.42 9.51
N LYS A 751 17.98 20.07 9.96
CA LYS A 751 16.85 19.77 9.07
C LYS A 751 16.48 20.93 8.16
N GLN A 752 16.42 22.15 8.72
CA GLN A 752 16.16 23.35 7.93
C GLN A 752 17.27 23.62 6.89
N HIS A 753 18.52 23.33 7.25
CA HIS A 753 19.63 23.40 6.30
C HIS A 753 19.52 22.37 5.19
N ILE A 754 19.15 21.12 5.51
CA ILE A 754 18.89 20.06 4.53
C ILE A 754 17.77 20.47 3.58
N LEU A 755 16.63 20.96 4.09
CA LEU A 755 15.50 21.42 3.28
C LEU A 755 15.91 22.51 2.28
N ARG A 756 16.72 23.49 2.70
CA ARG A 756 17.24 24.55 1.80
C ARG A 756 18.12 23.96 0.70
N LYS A 757 19.01 23.02 1.04
CA LYS A 757 19.87 22.33 0.07
C LYS A 757 19.05 21.50 -0.92
N VAL A 758 18.04 20.76 -0.45
CA VAL A 758 17.11 19.99 -1.29
C VAL A 758 16.39 20.90 -2.27
N ARG A 759 15.75 21.99 -1.80
CA ARG A 759 15.07 22.97 -2.67
C ARG A 759 16.01 23.53 -3.73
N SER A 760 17.26 23.84 -3.36
CA SER A 760 18.26 24.33 -4.33
C SER A 760 18.68 23.27 -5.36
N ALA A 761 18.75 22.00 -4.97
CA ALA A 761 19.23 20.91 -5.82
C ALA A 761 18.15 20.36 -6.76
N VAL A 762 16.85 20.45 -6.40
CA VAL A 762 15.74 19.90 -7.19
C VAL A 762 15.06 20.94 -8.10
N ARG A 763 15.37 22.23 -7.94
CA ARG A 763 14.76 23.32 -8.71
C ARG A 763 14.68 23.05 -10.21
N GLY A 764 13.48 23.09 -10.78
CA GLY A 764 13.19 22.89 -12.20
C GLY A 764 13.11 21.43 -12.65
N HIS A 765 13.07 20.47 -11.73
CA HIS A 765 12.93 19.04 -12.04
C HIS A 765 11.50 18.54 -11.83
N LYS A 766 11.06 17.53 -12.60
CA LYS A 766 9.70 16.94 -12.49
C LYS A 766 9.37 16.40 -11.09
N LEU A 767 10.38 16.04 -10.30
CA LEU A 767 10.25 15.50 -8.94
C LEU A 767 10.24 16.60 -7.84
N GLU A 768 10.31 17.89 -8.19
CA GLU A 768 10.42 18.99 -7.23
C GLU A 768 9.29 19.00 -6.19
N ALA A 769 8.04 18.97 -6.65
CA ALA A 769 6.88 18.97 -5.74
C ALA A 769 6.85 17.74 -4.83
N SER A 770 7.09 16.55 -5.40
CA SER A 770 7.05 15.27 -4.67
C SER A 770 8.16 15.16 -3.61
N LEU A 771 9.40 15.49 -3.97
CA LEU A 771 10.56 15.34 -3.10
C LEU A 771 10.55 16.38 -1.97
N VAL A 772 10.17 17.63 -2.27
CA VAL A 772 10.01 18.67 -1.24
C VAL A 772 8.90 18.30 -0.27
N ALA A 773 7.75 17.81 -0.76
CA ALA A 773 6.65 17.37 0.10
C ALA A 773 7.06 16.19 1.01
N SER A 774 7.77 15.19 0.47
CA SER A 774 8.28 14.04 1.25
C SER A 774 9.24 14.50 2.37
N VAL A 775 10.15 15.42 2.06
CA VAL A 775 11.10 15.97 3.03
C VAL A 775 10.39 16.79 4.11
N GLU A 776 9.42 17.62 3.74
CA GLU A 776 8.64 18.41 4.70
C GLU A 776 7.83 17.51 5.64
N TYR A 777 7.24 16.44 5.12
CA TYR A 777 6.56 15.41 5.90
C TYR A 777 7.50 14.73 6.91
N CYS A 778 8.68 14.26 6.48
CA CYS A 778 9.65 13.62 7.36
C CYS A 778 10.22 14.57 8.45
N ILE A 779 10.26 15.88 8.17
CA ILE A 779 10.63 16.89 9.17
C ILE A 779 9.52 17.05 10.22
N ALA A 780 8.25 17.00 9.80
CA ALA A 780 7.07 17.14 10.66
C ALA A 780 6.88 15.95 11.62
N GLU A 781 6.98 14.70 11.14
CA GLU A 781 6.82 13.48 11.96
C GLU A 781 7.78 13.44 13.16
N GLY A 782 9.04 13.81 12.95
CA GLY A 782 10.05 13.84 14.02
C GLY A 782 9.78 14.86 15.14
N SER A 783 8.79 15.75 14.96
CA SER A 783 8.40 16.79 15.93
C SER A 783 7.32 16.31 16.91
N GLN A 784 6.50 15.32 16.52
CA GLN A 784 5.38 14.82 17.35
C GLN A 784 5.82 13.77 18.39
N GLY A 785 6.93 13.06 18.15
CA GLY A 785 7.43 12.01 19.06
C GLY A 785 8.06 12.50 20.37
N ALA A 786 8.32 13.80 20.52
CA ALA A 786 8.95 14.37 21.71
C ALA A 786 7.95 14.84 22.80
N SER A 787 6.65 14.90 22.50
CA SER A 787 5.64 15.53 23.39
C SER A 787 4.76 14.55 24.19
N SER A 788 4.85 13.23 24.00
CA SER A 788 3.92 12.27 24.62
C SER A 788 4.41 11.52 25.87
N SER A 789 5.60 11.80 26.41
CA SER A 789 6.10 11.19 27.65
C SER A 789 6.14 12.18 28.82
N GLY A 790 4.97 12.64 29.29
CA GLY A 790 4.99 13.66 30.35
C GLY A 790 3.67 14.04 31.01
N ARG A 791 2.61 13.24 30.99
CA ARG A 791 1.44 13.45 31.86
C ARG A 791 0.87 12.13 32.39
N LYS A 792 1.60 11.52 33.32
CA LYS A 792 0.98 10.79 34.44
C LYS A 792 1.06 11.69 35.66
N LYS A 793 -0.07 12.30 36.03
CA LYS A 793 -0.30 12.86 37.37
C LYS A 793 -1.67 12.38 37.83
N LYS A 794 -1.62 11.62 38.93
CA LYS A 794 -2.65 11.31 39.93
C LYS A 794 -4.08 11.14 39.48
#